data_AF-A0A4Y9XMP4-F1
#
_entry.id   AF-A0A4Y9XMP4-F1
#
_cell.length_a   1.000
_cell.length_b   1.000
_cell.length_c   1.000
_cell.angle_alpha   90.00
_cell.angle_beta   90.00
_cell.angle_gamma   90.00
#
_symmetry.space_group_name_H-M   'P 1'
#
loop_
_entity.id
_entity.type
_entity.pdbx_description
1 polymer ?
#
loop_
_entity_poly.entity_id
_entity_poly.type
_entity_poly.pdbx_seq_one_letter_code
_entity_poly.pdbx_strand_id
1 'polypeptide(L)'
;MFSVRGGSSSLLRSCLSSLSPQTLTATRSNVLRGFATEAQRPTEVSEAFARTANLFKTYKPITPGIRHLRRPLNPHIWEGRPLRLLTVPLRKNGGRNNHGRITVRHRGGGHKRRIRLVDFVRDEPGLHDVVRIEYDPNRSAHIALIKNRNPEVDGRKKWSYILACEGLRAGSVVESFRQGIPDGFVPGYVDSKANRGKVLTEQTEGSSVQTNSGSLALGLLRAKTIRPGNVLPLRLIPTGTVIHNIALSPEGRGILVRSAGSFGQVIAHDDSGRYTQVRLQSGEVRKVLQDCCATIGKVSNPLWKNRSLGKAGRARWLGIRPTVRGVAMNANDHPHGGGRGKSKSNKHPRSPWGWLTKGKRTRKPGPKGPKNSNKMVQRAMDSPDTLRTFLQLQLATDAYAVLHLPYVLSVLSAQSLGPSEHLQKWTTRLSSLLYSKDPAARWAGLCLALQTSVLSKAIMMENAQGWIAIALPLLSKNEPVPNLKTAIRLLFRIFSAATDVPEFQRQLATPNVPKFGLALLTLADKHTDHELKILAIDVLSQLVPLYPTLLRPIQASLSSFCLRQLNGSAAPPTDPATLTSVSRLYAALPVTGGKVGAANLWRSAVDDTLNFAWDAFAGVRTTFPVEERLYAAQPRQGQTANEEALVAVPLNVDRLRCATAALCELLKFAHARPVQIPMGQLVQFCLALVRSTTEDKRDGHLDATRRAMEESVVPDLWIFGCSILDSLASSTRQHLAPHISRFVTVIVYHLEQPLPASHRLPFLRALTTLLKSSRPLHHPILPTRATKALLQPLTALLPSQSAVQTQAASTGTGSGSKSKRARKRARTYEGDEVFNIANAVMCPTVADGAVVLQSLEGVLAPPAAQQPLPLRRRPLRRRAPPALHPPLAAAPHARAGLARPGAVRQTRRRGAERVSRGGGGHDERAG
;
A
#
# COMPACT_ATOMS: atom_id res chain seq x y z
N MET A 1 -45.34 68.74 -25.40
CA MET A 1 -44.45 69.65 -26.15
C MET A 1 -43.26 68.85 -26.65
N PHE A 2 -43.02 68.89 -27.97
CA PHE A 2 -41.92 68.28 -28.77
C PHE A 2 -41.86 66.72 -28.82
N SER A 3 -42.32 66.01 -29.88
CA SER A 3 -41.93 65.97 -31.32
C SER A 3 -40.65 65.15 -31.58
N VAL A 4 -40.44 64.24 -32.55
CA VAL A 4 -41.20 63.57 -33.65
C VAL A 4 -40.26 62.45 -34.23
N ARG A 5 -40.83 61.53 -35.03
CA ARG A 5 -40.27 60.54 -36.01
C ARG A 5 -40.33 59.07 -35.53
N GLY A 6 -40.98 58.11 -36.21
CA GLY A 6 -41.64 58.05 -37.52
C GLY A 6 -41.16 56.83 -38.34
N GLY A 7 -42.11 56.05 -38.90
CA GLY A 7 -41.90 55.02 -39.94
C GLY A 7 -42.22 53.58 -39.49
N SER A 8 -43.41 53.01 -39.75
CA SER A 8 -43.88 52.33 -41.00
C SER A 8 -43.14 50.98 -41.24
N SER A 9 -43.72 49.84 -41.62
CA SER A 9 -45.05 49.42 -42.08
C SER A 9 -44.97 47.92 -42.40
N SER A 10 -46.09 47.17 -42.30
CA SER A 10 -46.47 45.97 -43.08
C SER A 10 -45.50 44.76 -43.15
N LEU A 11 -45.92 43.52 -42.87
CA LEU A 11 -46.72 42.75 -43.82
C LEU A 11 -47.45 41.55 -43.19
N LEU A 12 -48.68 41.38 -43.67
CA LEU A 12 -49.64 40.29 -43.54
C LEU A 12 -49.12 38.92 -44.01
N ARG A 13 -49.59 37.85 -43.36
CA ARG A 13 -50.42 36.72 -43.88
C ARG A 13 -50.11 35.44 -43.09
N SER A 14 -51.05 35.01 -42.24
CA SER A 14 -52.11 34.02 -42.53
C SER A 14 -51.62 32.58 -42.49
N CYS A 15 -52.11 31.81 -41.51
CA CYS A 15 -52.92 30.61 -41.77
C CYS A 15 -53.71 30.26 -40.51
N LEU A 16 -55.01 30.09 -40.73
CA LEU A 16 -56.08 29.81 -39.78
C LEU A 16 -56.27 28.31 -39.56
N SER A 17 -57.16 28.02 -38.60
CA SER A 17 -57.88 26.78 -38.27
C SER A 17 -57.14 25.86 -37.28
N SER A 18 -57.75 25.39 -36.20
CA SER A 18 -59.16 25.05 -35.99
C SER A 18 -59.67 25.36 -34.57
N LEU A 19 -60.91 25.86 -34.52
CA LEU A 19 -61.77 26.04 -33.35
C LEU A 19 -62.25 24.71 -32.76
N SER A 20 -62.42 24.66 -31.43
CA SER A 20 -63.76 24.46 -30.84
C SER A 20 -63.75 24.75 -29.31
N PRO A 21 -64.63 25.65 -28.82
CA PRO A 21 -64.84 25.94 -27.40
C PRO A 21 -66.13 25.27 -26.88
N GLN A 22 -66.27 25.13 -25.57
CA GLN A 22 -67.56 25.08 -24.84
C GLN A 22 -67.27 25.21 -23.32
N THR A 23 -67.45 26.40 -22.72
CA THR A 23 -68.67 26.94 -22.03
C THR A 23 -68.84 26.39 -20.61
N LEU A 24 -68.57 27.20 -19.57
CA LEU A 24 -69.51 28.04 -18.77
C LEU A 24 -70.40 27.16 -17.86
N THR A 25 -70.43 27.34 -16.53
CA THR A 25 -71.15 28.34 -15.71
C THR A 25 -71.06 27.87 -14.24
N ALA A 26 -71.21 28.61 -13.13
CA ALA A 26 -71.46 30.01 -12.82
C ALA A 26 -71.50 30.16 -11.25
N THR A 27 -71.14 31.36 -10.76
CA THR A 27 -71.79 32.12 -9.65
C THR A 27 -71.78 31.57 -8.20
N ARG A 28 -71.63 32.33 -7.10
CA ARG A 28 -71.54 33.79 -6.83
C ARG A 28 -71.16 34.02 -5.34
N SER A 29 -70.48 35.15 -5.06
CA SER A 29 -70.59 36.10 -3.90
C SER A 29 -70.65 35.59 -2.44
N ASN A 30 -70.07 36.20 -1.39
CA ASN A 30 -69.63 37.58 -1.17
C ASN A 30 -68.72 37.68 0.09
N VAL A 31 -67.73 38.57 0.00
CA VAL A 31 -67.15 39.47 1.03
C VAL A 31 -66.90 38.95 2.45
N LEU A 32 -65.60 38.83 2.83
CA LEU A 32 -65.09 39.32 4.12
C LEU A 32 -63.59 39.71 4.00
N ARG A 33 -63.35 41.03 4.04
CA ARG A 33 -62.10 41.76 4.37
C ARG A 33 -60.78 41.13 3.93
N GLY A 34 -60.34 41.55 2.74
CA GLY A 34 -58.98 41.35 2.27
C GLY A 34 -57.95 42.07 3.14
N PHE A 35 -57.17 41.31 3.92
CA PHE A 35 -55.74 41.58 4.10
C PHE A 35 -54.97 40.70 3.13
N ALA A 36 -55.19 40.93 1.83
CA ALA A 36 -54.38 40.35 0.78
C ALA A 36 -53.00 41.03 0.83
N THR A 37 -52.02 40.31 1.38
CA THR A 37 -50.64 40.52 0.94
C THR A 37 -50.58 39.88 -0.43
N GLU A 38 -50.68 40.69 -1.48
CA GLU A 38 -50.24 40.29 -2.81
C GLU A 38 -48.82 39.76 -2.67
N ALA A 39 -48.66 38.45 -2.84
CA ALA A 39 -47.36 37.87 -3.08
C ALA A 39 -46.90 38.43 -4.42
N GLN A 40 -45.98 39.41 -4.40
CA GLN A 40 -45.27 39.83 -5.60
C GLN A 40 -44.70 38.57 -6.26
N ARG A 41 -45.28 38.17 -7.40
CA ARG A 41 -44.64 37.20 -8.29
C ARG A 41 -43.26 37.76 -8.62
N PRO A 42 -42.18 36.96 -8.54
CA PRO A 42 -40.85 37.46 -8.87
C PRO A 42 -40.88 38.00 -10.30
N THR A 43 -40.72 39.32 -10.46
CA THR A 43 -40.56 39.96 -11.77
C THR A 43 -39.36 39.32 -12.48
N GLU A 44 -39.42 39.12 -13.80
CA GLU A 44 -38.35 38.56 -14.65
C GLU A 44 -36.96 39.20 -14.37
N VAL A 45 -36.98 40.48 -13.99
CA VAL A 45 -35.80 41.26 -13.59
C VAL A 45 -35.03 40.64 -12.41
N SER A 46 -35.71 40.00 -11.44
CA SER A 46 -35.07 39.43 -10.24
C SER A 46 -34.32 38.12 -10.52
N GLU A 47 -34.80 37.34 -11.49
CA GLU A 47 -34.17 36.11 -11.94
C GLU A 47 -32.88 36.41 -12.68
N ALA A 48 -32.85 37.50 -13.47
CA ALA A 48 -31.64 37.96 -14.16
C ALA A 48 -30.48 38.30 -13.20
N PHE A 49 -30.74 38.62 -11.92
CA PHE A 49 -29.69 38.98 -10.94
C PHE A 49 -29.18 37.82 -10.09
N ALA A 50 -29.97 36.75 -9.94
CA ALA A 50 -29.59 35.58 -9.17
C ALA A 50 -28.89 34.55 -10.07
N ARG A 51 -27.78 34.00 -9.60
CA ARG A 51 -27.13 32.85 -10.23
C ARG A 51 -27.36 31.64 -9.32
N THR A 52 -28.20 30.72 -9.76
CA THR A 52 -28.38 29.44 -9.10
C THR A 52 -27.26 28.53 -9.56
N ALA A 53 -26.27 28.30 -8.70
CA ALA A 53 -25.19 27.38 -8.96
C ALA A 53 -25.32 26.20 -7.99
N ASN A 54 -25.77 25.05 -8.50
CA ASN A 54 -25.93 23.82 -7.73
C ASN A 54 -26.75 24.03 -6.44
N LEU A 55 -26.13 23.80 -5.28
CA LEU A 55 -26.74 23.81 -3.93
C LEU A 55 -26.81 25.20 -3.26
N PHE A 56 -26.33 26.25 -3.92
CA PHE A 56 -26.29 27.60 -3.36
C PHE A 56 -26.86 28.66 -4.30
N LYS A 57 -27.53 29.65 -3.70
CA LYS A 57 -27.93 30.89 -4.37
C LYS A 57 -26.81 31.92 -4.24
N THR A 58 -26.24 32.29 -5.38
CA THR A 58 -25.27 33.37 -5.55
C THR A 58 -25.90 34.50 -6.38
N TYR A 59 -25.23 35.63 -6.51
CA TYR A 59 -25.77 36.83 -7.15
C TYR A 59 -24.73 37.44 -8.08
N LYS A 60 -25.17 38.13 -9.14
CA LYS A 60 -24.29 38.94 -9.97
C LYS A 60 -23.54 39.95 -9.07
N PRO A 61 -22.19 40.01 -9.11
CA PRO A 61 -21.39 40.80 -8.17
C PRO A 61 -21.38 42.29 -8.54
N ILE A 62 -22.55 42.92 -8.61
CA ILE A 62 -22.73 44.34 -8.98
C ILE A 62 -22.14 45.25 -7.90
N THR A 63 -22.20 44.82 -6.64
CA THR A 63 -21.57 45.52 -5.51
C THR A 63 -20.54 44.62 -4.83
N PRO A 64 -19.46 45.18 -4.27
CA PRO A 64 -18.42 44.40 -3.58
C PRO A 64 -18.98 43.61 -2.39
N GLY A 65 -19.98 44.14 -1.69
CA GLY A 65 -20.63 43.46 -0.56
C GLY A 65 -21.51 42.25 -0.94
N ILE A 66 -21.87 42.11 -2.23
CA ILE A 66 -22.64 40.98 -2.74
C ILE A 66 -21.73 39.90 -3.33
N ARG A 67 -20.52 40.25 -3.79
CA ARG A 67 -19.56 39.33 -4.42
C ARG A 67 -19.38 38.01 -3.66
N HIS A 68 -19.24 38.08 -2.33
CA HIS A 68 -19.00 36.91 -1.48
C HIS A 68 -20.27 36.36 -0.80
N LEU A 69 -21.46 36.87 -1.14
CA LEU A 69 -22.72 36.40 -0.56
C LEU A 69 -23.07 35.01 -1.10
N ARG A 70 -23.20 34.05 -0.20
CA ARG A 70 -23.64 32.69 -0.53
C ARG A 70 -24.74 32.24 0.42
N ARG A 71 -25.89 31.83 -0.12
CA ARG A 71 -27.03 31.32 0.65
C ARG A 71 -27.34 29.88 0.26
N PRO A 72 -27.66 28.98 1.20
CA PRO A 72 -28.14 27.64 0.83
C PRO A 72 -29.46 27.76 0.07
N LEU A 73 -29.59 27.02 -1.03
CA LEU A 73 -30.81 26.99 -1.83
C LEU A 73 -31.84 26.08 -1.14
N ASN A 74 -32.98 26.63 -0.75
CA ASN A 74 -34.06 25.88 -0.09
C ASN A 74 -35.43 26.35 -0.64
N PRO A 75 -35.87 25.86 -1.81
CA PRO A 75 -37.10 26.32 -2.46
C PRO A 75 -38.38 25.82 -1.77
N HIS A 76 -38.28 24.71 -1.02
CA HIS A 76 -39.41 24.10 -0.31
C HIS A 76 -39.80 24.82 1.00
N ILE A 77 -39.15 25.93 1.33
CA ILE A 77 -39.46 26.69 2.56
C ILE A 77 -40.67 27.57 2.30
N TRP A 78 -41.60 27.57 3.25
CA TRP A 78 -42.75 28.47 3.28
C TRP A 78 -42.33 29.94 3.28
N GLU A 79 -42.85 30.70 2.31
CA GLU A 79 -42.54 32.12 2.11
C GLU A 79 -43.37 33.05 3.01
N GLY A 80 -44.49 32.56 3.54
CA GLY A 80 -45.42 33.35 4.34
C GLY A 80 -45.01 33.54 5.81
N ARG A 81 -45.93 34.13 6.58
CA ARG A 81 -45.75 34.37 8.02
C ARG A 81 -45.91 33.06 8.83
N PRO A 82 -45.24 32.95 10.00
CA PRO A 82 -45.45 31.82 10.90
C PRO A 82 -46.83 31.90 11.57
N LEU A 83 -47.31 30.76 12.09
CA LEU A 83 -48.58 30.69 12.82
C LEU A 83 -48.53 31.57 14.07
N ARG A 84 -49.35 32.63 14.10
CA ARG A 84 -49.26 33.68 15.13
C ARG A 84 -49.45 33.16 16.55
N LEU A 85 -50.29 32.15 16.74
CA LEU A 85 -50.59 31.47 18.01
C LEU A 85 -49.36 30.84 18.66
N LEU A 86 -48.41 30.36 17.85
CA LEU A 86 -47.19 29.68 18.32
C LEU A 86 -45.97 30.60 18.34
N THR A 87 -46.18 31.91 18.38
CA THR A 87 -45.08 32.89 18.39
C THR A 87 -45.21 33.93 19.49
N VAL A 88 -44.09 34.24 20.13
CA VAL A 88 -43.97 35.27 21.18
C VAL A 88 -42.95 36.33 20.73
N PRO A 89 -43.17 37.64 20.98
CA PRO A 89 -42.17 38.66 20.65
C PRO A 89 -40.86 38.42 21.41
N LEU A 90 -39.71 38.46 20.71
CA LEU A 90 -38.40 38.35 21.34
C LEU A 90 -37.94 39.73 21.85
N ARG A 91 -38.05 39.96 23.17
CA ARG A 91 -37.42 41.13 23.83
C ARG A 91 -35.90 40.91 23.86
N LYS A 92 -35.13 41.93 23.47
CA LYS A 92 -33.66 41.84 23.35
C LYS A 92 -32.98 42.65 24.44
N ASN A 93 -32.00 42.05 25.10
CA ASN A 93 -31.27 42.71 26.20
C ASN A 93 -29.94 43.32 25.76
N GLY A 94 -29.55 43.17 24.48
CA GLY A 94 -28.27 43.66 23.97
C GLY A 94 -27.03 43.01 24.60
N GLY A 95 -27.18 41.82 25.20
CA GLY A 95 -26.11 41.14 25.94
C GLY A 95 -25.93 41.62 27.39
N ARG A 96 -26.90 42.35 27.93
CA ARG A 96 -26.91 42.80 29.33
C ARG A 96 -27.59 41.80 30.26
N ASN A 97 -27.11 41.75 31.51
CA ASN A 97 -27.80 41.04 32.60
C ASN A 97 -28.88 41.94 33.25
N ASN A 98 -29.47 41.46 34.34
CA ASN A 98 -30.45 42.21 35.17
C ASN A 98 -29.90 43.53 35.74
N HIS A 99 -28.58 43.65 35.96
CA HIS A 99 -27.93 44.89 36.44
C HIS A 99 -27.67 45.92 35.31
N GLY A 100 -28.09 45.65 34.07
CA GLY A 100 -27.82 46.51 32.93
C GLY A 100 -26.36 46.47 32.42
N ARG A 101 -25.46 45.69 33.05
CA ARG A 101 -24.07 45.53 32.63
C ARG A 101 -23.94 44.54 31.49
N ILE A 102 -23.03 44.80 30.55
CA ILE A 102 -22.76 43.89 29.42
C ILE A 102 -22.00 42.65 29.93
N THR A 103 -22.68 41.51 29.97
CA THR A 103 -22.07 40.22 30.32
C THR A 103 -21.73 39.40 29.08
N VAL A 104 -22.54 39.53 28.02
CA VAL A 104 -22.31 38.88 26.73
C VAL A 104 -21.91 39.93 25.70
N ARG A 105 -20.61 40.00 25.42
CA ARG A 105 -20.05 40.93 24.43
C ARG A 105 -20.59 40.65 23.02
N HIS A 106 -20.47 41.66 22.15
CA HIS A 106 -20.76 41.57 20.72
C HIS A 106 -22.25 41.31 20.35
N ARG A 107 -23.20 41.59 21.24
CA ARG A 107 -24.64 41.45 20.98
C ARG A 107 -25.34 42.80 20.96
N GLY A 108 -26.30 42.97 20.05
CA GLY A 108 -27.16 44.18 19.99
C GLY A 108 -27.54 44.61 18.57
N GLY A 109 -28.58 45.45 18.45
CA GLY A 109 -28.95 46.16 17.21
C GLY A 109 -29.41 45.29 16.03
N GLY A 110 -29.85 44.05 16.26
CA GLY A 110 -30.34 43.19 15.18
C GLY A 110 -31.80 43.41 14.82
N HIS A 111 -32.27 42.82 13.71
CA HIS A 111 -33.66 42.89 13.24
C HIS A 111 -34.67 42.35 14.28
N LYS A 112 -35.87 42.95 14.37
CA LYS A 112 -36.95 42.49 15.26
C LYS A 112 -37.32 41.04 14.97
N ARG A 113 -37.54 40.23 16.00
CA ARG A 113 -37.78 38.78 15.87
C ARG A 113 -38.89 38.33 16.81
N ARG A 114 -39.44 37.16 16.52
CA ARG A 114 -40.42 36.45 17.35
C ARG A 114 -39.85 35.06 17.66
N ILE A 115 -39.88 34.65 18.92
CA ILE A 115 -39.58 33.27 19.33
C ILE A 115 -40.68 32.38 18.79
N ARG A 116 -40.32 31.24 18.19
CA ARG A 116 -41.28 30.16 17.91
C ARG A 116 -41.29 29.18 19.05
N LEU A 117 -42.48 28.88 19.56
CA LEU A 117 -42.70 27.88 20.59
C LEU A 117 -42.62 26.50 19.93
N VAL A 118 -41.42 25.94 19.94
CA VAL A 118 -41.15 24.63 19.35
C VAL A 118 -41.23 23.59 20.44
N ASP A 119 -41.99 22.55 20.16
CA ASP A 119 -42.12 21.38 21.02
C ASP A 119 -40.86 20.51 20.87
N PHE A 120 -40.08 20.48 21.95
CA PHE A 120 -38.91 19.61 22.09
C PHE A 120 -39.21 18.38 22.96
N VAL A 121 -40.41 18.28 23.53
CA VAL A 121 -40.85 17.16 24.37
C VAL A 121 -41.52 16.11 23.50
N ARG A 122 -42.44 16.50 22.60
CA ARG A 122 -43.17 15.57 21.71
C ARG A 122 -43.93 14.51 22.52
N ASP A 123 -44.76 14.98 23.44
CA ASP A 123 -45.46 14.10 24.39
C ASP A 123 -46.76 13.50 23.83
N GLU A 124 -47.51 14.30 23.06
CA GLU A 124 -48.77 13.87 22.44
C GLU A 124 -48.51 12.72 21.43
N PRO A 125 -49.12 11.54 21.62
CA PRO A 125 -48.98 10.40 20.71
C PRO A 125 -49.82 10.57 19.44
N GLY A 126 -49.66 9.64 18.50
CA GLY A 126 -50.46 9.56 17.28
C GLY A 126 -49.88 10.32 16.08
N LEU A 127 -50.60 10.23 14.96
CA LEU A 127 -50.16 10.71 13.66
C LEU A 127 -50.28 12.24 13.56
N HIS A 128 -49.18 12.87 13.14
CA HIS A 128 -49.12 14.31 12.91
C HIS A 128 -48.71 14.61 11.48
N ASP A 129 -49.52 15.38 10.77
CA ASP A 129 -49.29 15.76 9.38
C ASP A 129 -48.39 17.00 9.32
N VAL A 130 -47.29 16.91 8.57
CA VAL A 130 -46.41 18.04 8.31
C VAL A 130 -47.06 18.95 7.27
N VAL A 131 -47.60 20.08 7.71
CA VAL A 131 -48.29 21.02 6.83
C VAL A 131 -47.30 21.82 5.99
N ARG A 132 -46.22 22.30 6.60
CA ARG A 132 -45.20 23.11 5.92
C ARG A 132 -43.91 23.21 6.71
N ILE A 133 -42.83 23.56 6.01
CA ILE A 133 -41.51 23.81 6.60
C ILE A 133 -41.23 25.30 6.55
N GLU A 134 -40.87 25.88 7.70
CA GLU A 134 -40.67 27.31 7.86
C GLU A 134 -39.24 27.65 8.26
N TYR A 135 -38.83 28.85 7.87
CA TYR A 135 -37.60 29.47 8.36
C TYR A 135 -37.77 30.02 9.78
N ASP A 136 -36.81 29.73 10.67
CA ASP A 136 -36.71 30.34 12.00
C ASP A 136 -35.44 31.22 12.14
N PRO A 137 -35.56 32.54 12.35
CA PRO A 137 -34.44 33.46 12.56
C PRO A 137 -33.72 33.27 13.90
N ASN A 138 -34.27 32.53 14.85
CA ASN A 138 -33.67 32.32 16.18
C ASN A 138 -32.84 31.04 16.27
N ARG A 139 -32.85 30.20 15.22
CA ARG A 139 -32.04 28.99 15.14
C ARG A 139 -31.44 28.83 13.75
N SER A 140 -30.58 27.83 13.61
CA SER A 140 -29.97 27.50 12.31
C SER A 140 -30.83 26.52 11.50
N ALA A 141 -31.47 25.57 12.17
CA ALA A 141 -32.32 24.56 11.56
C ALA A 141 -33.66 25.14 11.08
N HIS A 142 -34.33 24.44 10.18
CA HIS A 142 -35.71 24.72 9.83
C HIS A 142 -36.66 24.10 10.86
N ILE A 143 -37.89 24.58 10.89
CA ILE A 143 -38.96 24.04 11.75
C ILE A 143 -40.10 23.55 10.88
N ALA A 144 -40.74 22.47 11.29
CA ALA A 144 -41.94 21.96 10.62
C ALA A 144 -43.15 22.35 11.46
N LEU A 145 -44.16 22.91 10.80
CA LEU A 145 -45.49 23.04 11.40
C LEU A 145 -46.22 21.74 11.18
N ILE A 146 -46.63 21.12 12.28
CA ILE A 146 -47.40 19.88 12.25
C ILE A 146 -48.82 20.11 12.78
N LYS A 147 -49.75 19.33 12.24
CA LYS A 147 -51.14 19.28 12.65
C LYS A 147 -51.43 17.90 13.22
N ASN A 148 -51.97 17.84 14.44
CA ASN A 148 -52.43 16.58 15.02
C ASN A 148 -53.67 16.09 14.25
N ARG A 149 -53.69 14.81 13.86
CA ARG A 149 -54.81 14.20 13.13
C ARG A 149 -55.98 13.83 14.04
N ASN A 150 -55.74 13.70 15.34
CA ASN A 150 -56.79 13.34 16.30
C ASN A 150 -57.88 14.43 16.33
N PRO A 151 -59.16 14.07 16.12
CA PRO A 151 -60.25 15.03 16.08
C PRO A 151 -60.56 15.63 17.46
N GLU A 152 -60.24 14.92 18.53
CA GLU A 152 -60.48 15.34 19.93
C GLU A 152 -59.60 16.52 20.38
N VAL A 153 -58.52 16.81 19.64
CA VAL A 153 -57.54 17.84 20.01
C VAL A 153 -57.86 19.15 19.30
N ASP A 154 -58.54 20.06 20.01
CA ASP A 154 -58.93 21.37 19.47
C ASP A 154 -58.08 22.57 19.93
N GLY A 155 -58.19 23.65 19.15
CA GLY A 155 -57.54 24.93 19.43
C GLY A 155 -56.02 24.91 19.25
N ARG A 156 -55.29 25.36 20.28
CA ARG A 156 -53.84 25.56 20.21
C ARG A 156 -53.04 24.26 20.18
N LYS A 157 -53.53 23.20 20.83
CA LYS A 157 -52.83 21.89 20.91
C LYS A 157 -52.82 21.16 19.56
N LYS A 158 -53.82 21.41 18.71
CA LYS A 158 -53.91 20.92 17.33
C LYS A 158 -52.69 21.24 16.48
N TRP A 159 -52.00 22.35 16.79
CA TRP A 159 -50.87 22.85 16.03
C TRP A 159 -49.62 22.89 16.90
N SER A 160 -48.53 22.31 16.41
CA SER A 160 -47.24 22.43 17.08
C SER A 160 -46.11 22.63 16.08
N TYR A 161 -45.06 23.32 16.51
CA TYR A 161 -43.82 23.38 15.75
C TYR A 161 -42.86 22.33 16.28
N ILE A 162 -42.22 21.61 15.38
CA ILE A 162 -41.14 20.66 15.71
C ILE A 162 -39.88 21.03 14.94
N LEU A 163 -38.75 20.46 15.36
CA LEU A 163 -37.52 20.59 14.58
C LEU A 163 -37.65 19.77 13.28
N ALA A 164 -37.42 20.40 12.13
CA ALA A 164 -37.52 19.69 10.86
C ALA A 164 -36.31 18.77 10.66
N CYS A 165 -36.56 17.53 10.23
CA CYS A 165 -35.54 16.59 9.80
C CYS A 165 -35.03 16.92 8.39
N GLU A 166 -33.81 16.51 8.09
CA GLU A 166 -33.31 16.45 6.72
C GLU A 166 -34.18 15.49 5.91
N GLY A 167 -34.66 15.96 4.75
CA GLY A 167 -35.57 15.19 3.89
C GLY A 167 -37.06 15.37 4.18
N LEU A 168 -37.45 15.85 5.37
CA LEU A 168 -38.87 16.09 5.69
C LEU A 168 -39.46 17.13 4.72
N ARG A 169 -40.72 16.96 4.29
CA ARG A 169 -41.44 17.88 3.38
C ARG A 169 -42.88 18.08 3.84
N ALA A 170 -43.55 19.06 3.26
CA ALA A 170 -45.00 19.19 3.41
C ALA A 170 -45.69 17.91 2.88
N GLY A 171 -46.71 17.45 3.59
CA GLY A 171 -47.41 16.18 3.32
C GLY A 171 -46.79 14.94 3.98
N SER A 172 -45.59 15.03 4.56
CA SER A 172 -45.02 13.92 5.34
C SER A 172 -45.79 13.72 6.65
N VAL A 173 -45.84 12.49 7.16
CA VAL A 173 -46.47 12.15 8.44
C VAL A 173 -45.40 11.77 9.45
N VAL A 174 -45.51 12.30 10.67
CA VAL A 174 -44.60 12.00 11.78
C VAL A 174 -45.38 11.59 13.02
N GLU A 175 -44.79 10.73 13.84
CA GLU A 175 -45.43 10.18 15.03
C GLU A 175 -44.51 10.29 16.25
N SER A 176 -45.10 10.32 17.44
CA SER A 176 -44.35 10.24 18.69
C SER A 176 -44.72 8.97 19.45
N PHE A 177 -43.73 8.11 19.68
CA PHE A 177 -43.85 6.90 20.49
C PHE A 177 -43.25 7.11 21.88
N ARG A 178 -43.30 8.36 22.39
CA ARG A 178 -42.73 8.71 23.69
C ARG A 178 -43.47 8.06 24.86
N GLN A 179 -44.80 8.03 24.80
CA GLN A 179 -45.66 7.45 25.84
C GLN A 179 -45.67 5.91 25.82
N GLY A 180 -45.28 5.32 24.70
CA GLY A 180 -45.29 3.88 24.46
C GLY A 180 -45.73 3.59 23.04
N ILE A 181 -45.71 2.31 22.68
CA ILE A 181 -46.26 1.82 21.42
C ILE A 181 -47.74 1.49 21.66
N PRO A 182 -48.67 1.97 20.81
CA PRO A 182 -50.09 1.63 20.94
C PRO A 182 -50.33 0.12 20.89
N ASP A 183 -51.28 -0.36 21.69
CA ASP A 183 -51.65 -1.78 21.72
C ASP A 183 -52.15 -2.23 20.33
N GLY A 184 -51.69 -3.40 19.87
CA GLY A 184 -52.03 -3.93 18.55
C GLY A 184 -51.29 -3.29 17.36
N PHE A 185 -50.37 -2.35 17.58
CA PHE A 185 -49.59 -1.72 16.49
C PHE A 185 -48.72 -2.74 15.71
N VAL A 186 -48.18 -3.74 16.42
CA VAL A 186 -47.45 -4.89 15.87
C VAL A 186 -47.95 -6.16 16.56
N PRO A 187 -48.39 -7.18 15.80
CA PRO A 187 -48.77 -8.47 16.36
C PRO A 187 -47.62 -9.07 17.19
N GLY A 188 -47.90 -9.49 18.42
CA GLY A 188 -46.93 -10.15 19.29
C GLY A 188 -45.93 -9.23 20.00
N TYR A 189 -46.06 -7.90 19.89
CA TYR A 189 -45.23 -6.95 20.64
C TYR A 189 -46.07 -6.14 21.64
N VAL A 190 -45.76 -6.24 22.93
CA VAL A 190 -46.40 -5.46 24.00
C VAL A 190 -45.33 -4.66 24.76
N ASP A 191 -45.49 -3.34 24.81
CA ASP A 191 -44.58 -2.44 25.51
C ASP A 191 -44.95 -2.29 26.99
N SER A 192 -44.83 -3.38 27.77
CA SER A 192 -45.16 -3.34 29.20
C SER A 192 -44.17 -2.47 29.98
N LYS A 193 -44.65 -1.74 31.01
CA LYS A 193 -43.77 -0.99 31.92
C LYS A 193 -42.75 -1.91 32.63
N ALA A 194 -43.08 -3.20 32.80
CA ALA A 194 -42.18 -4.21 33.36
C ALA A 194 -40.98 -4.56 32.46
N ASN A 195 -41.09 -4.32 31.14
CA ASN A 195 -40.01 -4.51 30.17
C ASN A 195 -39.05 -3.30 30.09
N ARG A 196 -39.34 -2.19 30.81
CA ARG A 196 -38.47 -1.00 30.84
C ARG A 196 -37.25 -1.27 31.72
N GLY A 197 -36.05 -1.29 31.13
CA GLY A 197 -34.78 -1.48 31.82
C GLY A 197 -34.18 -2.89 31.78
N LYS A 198 -34.89 -3.88 31.20
CA LYS A 198 -34.30 -5.18 30.85
C LYS A 198 -33.72 -5.12 29.44
N VAL A 199 -32.57 -5.74 29.20
CA VAL A 199 -32.00 -5.82 27.85
C VAL A 199 -32.97 -6.59 26.97
N LEU A 200 -33.36 -6.00 25.84
CA LEU A 200 -34.10 -6.65 24.77
C LEU A 200 -33.16 -7.55 23.94
N THR A 201 -32.32 -8.33 24.62
CA THR A 201 -31.63 -9.50 24.08
C THR A 201 -32.34 -10.71 24.65
N GLU A 202 -32.81 -11.57 23.76
CA GLU A 202 -33.09 -13.01 23.96
C GLU A 202 -33.10 -13.42 25.44
N GLN A 203 -34.24 -13.23 26.13
CA GLN A 203 -34.35 -13.68 27.51
C GLN A 203 -34.42 -15.21 27.53
N THR A 204 -33.32 -15.78 28.01
CA THR A 204 -33.23 -16.75 29.10
C THR A 204 -34.27 -17.88 29.08
N GLU A 205 -33.76 -19.05 28.69
CA GLU A 205 -34.22 -20.41 28.99
C GLU A 205 -35.17 -20.50 30.19
N GLY A 206 -36.44 -20.86 29.93
CA GLY A 206 -37.39 -21.11 31.01
C GLY A 206 -38.88 -20.91 30.66
N SER A 207 -39.34 -21.30 29.48
CA SER A 207 -40.72 -21.77 29.24
C SER A 207 -40.87 -22.15 27.77
N SER A 208 -41.24 -23.40 27.55
CA SER A 208 -41.32 -24.06 26.26
C SER A 208 -42.43 -23.49 25.37
N VAL A 209 -42.11 -23.31 24.07
CA VAL A 209 -43.01 -23.27 22.88
C VAL A 209 -43.22 -21.93 22.10
N GLN A 210 -42.69 -20.74 22.46
CA GLN A 210 -42.90 -19.53 21.60
C GLN A 210 -41.70 -18.55 21.45
N THR A 211 -40.50 -19.03 21.09
CA THR A 211 -39.28 -18.19 21.13
C THR A 211 -38.92 -17.40 19.85
N ASN A 212 -39.48 -17.72 18.67
CA ASN A 212 -39.13 -16.99 17.43
C ASN A 212 -39.91 -15.68 17.20
N SER A 213 -41.07 -15.51 17.85
CA SER A 213 -41.98 -14.40 17.56
C SER A 213 -41.47 -13.05 18.09
N GLY A 214 -40.75 -13.01 19.21
CA GLY A 214 -40.35 -11.75 19.87
C GLY A 214 -39.29 -10.93 19.12
N SER A 215 -38.26 -11.59 18.59
CA SER A 215 -37.20 -10.94 17.78
C SER A 215 -37.75 -10.41 16.47
N LEU A 216 -38.60 -11.21 15.80
CA LEU A 216 -39.32 -10.82 14.59
C LEU A 216 -40.27 -9.63 14.85
N ALA A 217 -40.98 -9.63 15.97
CA ALA A 217 -41.89 -8.55 16.35
C ALA A 217 -41.14 -7.23 16.61
N LEU A 218 -39.99 -7.26 17.30
CA LEU A 218 -39.14 -6.07 17.49
C LEU A 218 -38.55 -5.58 16.15
N GLY A 219 -38.16 -6.48 15.26
CA GLY A 219 -37.71 -6.16 13.90
C GLY A 219 -38.80 -5.47 13.09
N LEU A 220 -40.03 -6.00 13.11
CA LEU A 220 -41.20 -5.44 12.43
C LEU A 220 -41.58 -4.06 13.00
N LEU A 221 -41.50 -3.92 14.32
CA LEU A 221 -41.70 -2.64 15.00
C LEU A 221 -40.68 -1.59 14.52
N ARG A 222 -39.40 -1.94 14.52
CA ARG A 222 -38.32 -1.07 14.04
C ARG A 222 -38.54 -0.66 12.59
N ALA A 223 -38.95 -1.58 11.72
CA ALA A 223 -39.25 -1.29 10.32
C ALA A 223 -40.41 -0.28 10.16
N LYS A 224 -41.47 -0.38 10.97
CA LYS A 224 -42.59 0.57 10.95
C LYS A 224 -42.24 1.93 11.55
N THR A 225 -41.49 1.95 12.65
CA THR A 225 -41.32 3.14 13.50
C THR A 225 -40.11 3.99 13.16
N ILE A 226 -39.03 3.41 12.60
CA ILE A 226 -37.79 4.13 12.22
C ILE A 226 -38.01 4.91 10.92
N ARG A 227 -38.77 6.00 11.02
CA ARG A 227 -38.98 6.97 9.94
C ARG A 227 -38.41 8.33 10.36
N PRO A 228 -37.76 9.09 9.46
CA PRO A 228 -37.23 10.41 9.79
C PRO A 228 -38.32 11.34 10.33
N GLY A 229 -38.09 11.93 11.51
CA GLY A 229 -39.06 12.79 12.20
C GLY A 229 -39.86 12.11 13.31
N ASN A 230 -39.89 10.78 13.34
CA ASN A 230 -40.49 10.05 14.44
C ASN A 230 -39.64 10.17 15.71
N VAL A 231 -40.32 10.14 16.86
CA VAL A 231 -39.67 10.19 18.18
C VAL A 231 -39.84 8.85 18.87
N LEU A 232 -38.73 8.29 19.35
CA LEU A 232 -38.71 7.02 20.08
C LEU A 232 -37.79 7.12 21.31
N PRO A 233 -38.07 6.38 22.38
CA PRO A 233 -37.10 6.01 23.41
C PRO A 233 -35.87 5.31 22.82
N LEU A 234 -34.67 5.59 23.36
CA LEU A 234 -33.41 5.04 22.86
C LEU A 234 -33.38 3.51 22.87
N ARG A 235 -34.04 2.84 23.82
CA ARG A 235 -34.13 1.35 23.87
C ARG A 235 -34.76 0.72 22.62
N LEU A 236 -35.68 1.42 21.95
CA LEU A 236 -36.38 0.90 20.76
C LEU A 236 -35.59 1.14 19.47
N ILE A 237 -34.67 2.12 19.52
CA ILE A 237 -33.88 2.57 18.38
C ILE A 237 -32.69 1.62 18.20
N PRO A 238 -32.51 0.97 17.04
CA PRO A 238 -31.38 0.07 16.84
C PRO A 238 -30.05 0.81 16.79
N THR A 239 -28.99 0.08 17.11
CA THR A 239 -27.60 0.54 16.99
C THR A 239 -27.28 0.96 15.56
N GLY A 240 -26.37 1.90 15.40
CA GLY A 240 -25.98 2.48 14.12
C GLY A 240 -26.92 3.57 13.58
N THR A 241 -28.15 3.69 14.08
CA THR A 241 -29.10 4.69 13.60
C THR A 241 -28.71 6.13 13.92
N VAL A 242 -29.07 7.02 13.00
CA VAL A 242 -28.83 8.46 13.11
C VAL A 242 -30.02 9.11 13.81
N ILE A 243 -29.72 9.88 14.87
CA ILE A 243 -30.72 10.52 15.72
C ILE A 243 -30.36 11.98 15.99
N HIS A 244 -31.35 12.79 16.39
CA HIS A 244 -31.16 14.16 16.83
C HIS A 244 -32.18 14.53 17.92
N ASN A 245 -32.07 15.75 18.47
CA ASN A 245 -32.93 16.23 19.56
C ASN A 245 -32.97 15.27 20.77
N ILE A 246 -31.80 14.83 21.23
CA ILE A 246 -31.66 13.79 22.27
C ILE A 246 -31.93 14.39 23.66
N ALA A 247 -32.79 13.71 24.44
CA ALA A 247 -33.09 14.05 25.82
C ALA A 247 -32.01 13.51 26.79
N LEU A 248 -31.81 14.20 27.91
CA LEU A 248 -30.90 13.77 28.99
C LEU A 248 -31.61 13.11 30.17
N SER A 249 -32.93 13.33 30.29
CA SER A 249 -33.80 12.68 31.25
C SER A 249 -35.00 12.06 30.52
N PRO A 250 -35.59 10.96 31.03
CA PRO A 250 -36.69 10.25 30.38
C PRO A 250 -37.91 11.13 30.10
N GLU A 251 -38.28 12.02 31.03
CA GLU A 251 -39.40 12.97 30.91
C GLU A 251 -38.95 14.36 30.41
N GLY A 252 -37.65 14.55 30.18
CA GLY A 252 -37.10 15.84 29.76
C GLY A 252 -37.34 16.15 28.28
N ARG A 253 -37.23 17.43 27.94
CA ARG A 253 -37.13 17.87 26.54
C ARG A 253 -35.81 17.45 25.90
N GLY A 254 -35.79 17.37 24.57
CA GLY A 254 -34.54 17.24 23.81
C GLY A 254 -33.60 18.43 23.99
N ILE A 255 -32.34 18.17 24.35
CA ILE A 255 -31.33 19.19 24.67
C ILE A 255 -30.18 19.15 23.66
N LEU A 256 -29.70 17.94 23.35
CA LEU A 256 -28.51 17.72 22.52
C LEU A 256 -28.89 17.64 21.04
N VAL A 257 -27.94 18.00 20.17
CA VAL A 257 -28.05 17.82 18.71
C VAL A 257 -29.30 18.49 18.11
N ARG A 258 -29.39 19.82 18.24
CA ARG A 258 -30.52 20.64 17.73
C ARG A 258 -30.13 21.61 16.60
N SER A 259 -28.84 21.70 16.31
CA SER A 259 -28.30 22.63 15.32
C SER A 259 -28.46 22.08 13.91
N ALA A 260 -28.57 22.97 12.93
CA ALA A 260 -28.67 22.62 11.52
C ALA A 260 -27.59 21.61 11.08
N GLY A 261 -28.02 20.54 10.41
CA GLY A 261 -27.13 19.49 9.93
C GLY A 261 -26.43 18.65 11.00
N SER A 262 -26.68 18.88 12.29
CA SER A 262 -26.10 18.05 13.34
C SER A 262 -26.88 16.75 13.49
N PHE A 263 -26.16 15.70 13.88
CA PHE A 263 -26.74 14.41 14.26
C PHE A 263 -25.91 13.76 15.38
N GLY A 264 -26.50 12.78 16.04
CA GLY A 264 -25.83 11.80 16.87
C GLY A 264 -26.09 10.41 16.31
N GLN A 265 -25.37 9.43 16.82
CA GLN A 265 -25.49 8.04 16.39
C GLN A 265 -25.53 7.13 17.62
N VAL A 266 -26.47 6.19 17.63
CA VAL A 266 -26.50 5.14 18.66
C VAL A 266 -25.36 4.17 18.37
N ILE A 267 -24.43 3.98 19.31
CA ILE A 267 -23.30 3.05 19.15
C ILE A 267 -23.71 1.68 19.66
N ALA A 268 -24.06 1.62 20.94
CA ALA A 268 -24.33 0.38 21.65
C ALA A 268 -25.34 0.63 22.76
N HIS A 269 -26.13 -0.37 23.10
CA HIS A 269 -26.90 -0.41 24.34
C HIS A 269 -26.06 -1.18 25.37
N ASP A 270 -25.96 -0.71 26.61
CA ASP A 270 -25.22 -1.42 27.65
C ASP A 270 -26.00 -2.70 28.06
N ASP A 271 -25.29 -3.80 28.33
CA ASP A 271 -25.84 -5.10 28.77
C ASP A 271 -26.52 -5.03 30.15
N SER A 272 -26.27 -3.95 30.91
CA SER A 272 -26.98 -3.68 32.17
C SER A 272 -28.37 -3.07 31.97
N GLY A 273 -28.80 -2.81 30.73
CA GLY A 273 -30.13 -2.28 30.40
C GLY A 273 -30.36 -0.81 30.82
N ARG A 274 -29.41 -0.17 31.52
CA ARG A 274 -29.62 1.18 32.09
C ARG A 274 -29.22 2.31 31.16
N TYR A 275 -28.15 2.13 30.38
CA TYR A 275 -27.60 3.18 29.53
C TYR A 275 -27.51 2.75 28.07
N THR A 276 -27.54 3.73 27.18
CA THR A 276 -27.22 3.64 25.76
C THR A 276 -26.07 4.59 25.48
N GLN A 277 -25.08 4.10 24.74
CA GLN A 277 -23.92 4.85 24.31
C GLN A 277 -24.26 5.59 23.03
N VAL A 278 -24.19 6.92 23.06
CA VAL A 278 -24.51 7.78 21.92
C VAL A 278 -23.28 8.60 21.54
N ARG A 279 -22.88 8.52 20.28
CA ARG A 279 -21.88 9.41 19.69
C ARG A 279 -22.54 10.73 19.31
N LEU A 280 -22.04 11.84 19.84
CA LEU A 280 -22.52 13.17 19.53
C LEU A 280 -21.79 13.77 18.32
N GLN A 281 -22.32 14.85 17.75
CA GLN A 281 -21.69 15.60 16.65
C GLN A 281 -20.26 16.08 16.95
N SER A 282 -19.90 16.24 18.23
CA SER A 282 -18.54 16.59 18.67
C SER A 282 -17.54 15.43 18.56
N GLY A 283 -18.00 14.20 18.30
CA GLY A 283 -17.22 12.97 18.42
C GLY A 283 -17.21 12.37 19.84
N GLU A 284 -17.74 13.09 20.84
CA GLU A 284 -17.86 12.59 22.22
C GLU A 284 -18.83 11.40 22.27
N VAL A 285 -18.40 10.29 22.86
CA VAL A 285 -19.27 9.16 23.21
C VAL A 285 -19.75 9.33 24.64
N ARG A 286 -21.08 9.33 24.82
CA ARG A 286 -21.71 9.61 26.10
C ARG A 286 -22.74 8.54 26.43
N LYS A 287 -22.79 8.14 27.71
CA LYS A 287 -23.88 7.36 28.27
C LYS A 287 -25.13 8.22 28.46
N VAL A 288 -26.26 7.76 27.94
CA VAL A 288 -27.59 8.35 28.08
C VAL A 288 -28.54 7.26 28.59
N LEU A 289 -29.53 7.57 29.42
CA LEU A 289 -30.49 6.56 29.89
C LEU A 289 -31.28 5.98 28.71
N GLN A 290 -31.57 4.68 28.71
CA GLN A 290 -32.26 4.03 27.58
C GLN A 290 -33.70 4.53 27.37
N ASP A 291 -34.35 5.02 28.42
CA ASP A 291 -35.70 5.60 28.36
C ASP A 291 -35.72 7.05 27.86
N CYS A 292 -34.57 7.69 27.69
CA CYS A 292 -34.52 9.00 27.06
C CYS A 292 -34.98 8.90 25.61
N CYS A 293 -35.76 9.89 25.16
CA CYS A 293 -36.21 9.96 23.78
C CYS A 293 -35.19 10.65 22.86
N ALA A 294 -35.24 10.28 21.59
CA ALA A 294 -34.57 10.96 20.51
C ALA A 294 -35.44 10.94 19.25
N THR A 295 -35.23 11.90 18.34
CA THR A 295 -35.90 11.97 17.06
C THR A 295 -35.03 11.30 15.99
N ILE A 296 -35.62 10.44 15.16
CA ILE A 296 -34.92 9.73 14.10
C ILE A 296 -34.53 10.70 12.97
N GLY A 297 -33.31 10.54 12.46
CA GLY A 297 -32.77 11.30 11.35
C GLY A 297 -31.84 12.44 11.79
N LYS A 298 -31.41 13.23 10.81
CA LYS A 298 -30.49 14.37 10.97
C LYS A 298 -31.27 15.68 10.95
N VAL A 299 -30.77 16.71 11.63
CA VAL A 299 -31.42 18.03 11.65
C VAL A 299 -31.32 18.69 10.26
N SER A 300 -32.41 19.32 9.82
CA SER A 300 -32.50 20.07 8.56
C SER A 300 -31.42 21.16 8.37
N ASN A 301 -31.34 21.66 7.13
CA ASN A 301 -30.45 22.75 6.71
C ASN A 301 -28.93 22.44 6.84
N PRO A 302 -28.43 21.29 6.35
CA PRO A 302 -27.02 20.90 6.53
C PRO A 302 -26.01 21.89 5.92
N LEU A 303 -26.42 22.59 4.86
CA LEU A 303 -25.61 23.59 4.15
C LEU A 303 -25.53 24.94 4.89
N TRP A 304 -26.18 25.09 6.05
CA TRP A 304 -26.14 26.31 6.84
C TRP A 304 -24.72 26.76 7.18
N LYS A 305 -23.84 25.81 7.53
CA LYS A 305 -22.43 26.07 7.87
C LYS A 305 -21.64 26.67 6.71
N ASN A 306 -22.05 26.39 5.48
CA ASN A 306 -21.40 26.85 4.26
C ASN A 306 -21.89 28.22 3.79
N ARG A 307 -22.86 28.86 4.47
CA ARG A 307 -23.32 30.20 4.07
C ARG A 307 -22.21 31.24 4.28
N SER A 308 -22.15 32.23 3.40
CA SER A 308 -21.27 33.39 3.56
C SER A 308 -22.10 34.66 3.67
N LEU A 309 -21.78 35.48 4.68
CA LEU A 309 -22.51 36.72 4.95
C LEU A 309 -22.17 37.85 3.99
N GLY A 310 -21.06 37.80 3.24
CA GLY A 310 -20.66 38.79 2.24
C GLY A 310 -20.25 40.18 2.77
N LYS A 311 -21.03 40.79 3.67
CA LYS A 311 -20.82 42.15 4.21
C LYS A 311 -21.09 42.26 5.70
N ALA A 312 -20.42 43.22 6.36
CA ALA A 312 -20.56 43.48 7.80
C ALA A 312 -22.00 43.84 8.23
N GLY A 313 -22.73 44.60 7.40
CA GLY A 313 -24.12 44.97 7.68
C GLY A 313 -25.05 43.78 7.91
N ARG A 314 -24.80 42.64 7.24
CA ARG A 314 -25.60 41.42 7.45
C ARG A 314 -25.36 40.79 8.82
N ALA A 315 -24.14 40.89 9.36
CA ALA A 315 -23.86 40.49 10.74
C ALA A 315 -24.59 41.41 11.75
N ARG A 316 -24.66 42.72 11.47
CA ARG A 316 -25.44 43.67 12.28
C ARG A 316 -26.92 43.31 12.30
N TRP A 317 -27.52 42.99 11.16
CA TRP A 317 -28.92 42.51 11.10
C TRP A 317 -29.15 41.23 11.91
N LEU A 318 -28.14 40.36 12.01
CA LEU A 318 -28.17 39.16 12.84
C LEU A 318 -28.03 39.45 14.35
N GLY A 319 -27.82 40.71 14.74
CA GLY A 319 -27.65 41.14 16.13
C GLY A 319 -26.24 40.92 16.68
N ILE A 320 -25.24 40.88 15.78
CA ILE A 320 -23.83 40.71 16.11
C ILE A 320 -23.14 42.06 15.93
N ARG A 321 -22.55 42.60 17.00
CA ARG A 321 -21.74 43.83 17.01
C ARG A 321 -20.28 43.51 16.65
N PRO A 322 -19.47 44.51 16.23
CA PRO A 322 -18.06 44.30 15.93
C PRO A 322 -17.28 43.70 17.11
N THR A 323 -16.30 42.85 16.79
CA THR A 323 -15.38 42.23 17.75
C THR A 323 -14.02 42.93 17.66
N VAL A 324 -13.68 43.73 18.67
CA VAL A 324 -12.35 44.37 18.76
C VAL A 324 -11.34 43.33 19.24
N ARG A 325 -10.21 43.21 18.52
CA ARG A 325 -9.13 42.26 18.88
C ARG A 325 -8.35 42.78 20.08
N GLY A 326 -7.89 41.89 20.96
CA GLY A 326 -7.10 42.28 22.13
C GLY A 326 -5.80 43.01 21.80
N VAL A 327 -5.13 42.65 20.70
CA VAL A 327 -3.91 43.33 20.20
C VAL A 327 -4.16 44.74 19.67
N ALA A 328 -5.42 45.14 19.49
CA ALA A 328 -5.79 46.48 19.04
C ALA A 328 -6.20 47.39 20.21
N MET A 329 -6.11 46.89 21.45
CA MET A 329 -6.51 47.60 22.66
C MET A 329 -5.27 48.12 23.42
N ASN A 330 -5.50 48.98 24.41
CA ASN A 330 -4.43 49.41 25.32
C ASN A 330 -4.05 48.28 26.29
N ALA A 331 -2.87 48.39 26.91
CA ALA A 331 -2.40 47.42 27.90
C ALA A 331 -3.35 47.26 29.10
N ASN A 332 -4.10 48.32 29.44
CA ASN A 332 -5.11 48.33 30.51
C ASN A 332 -6.36 47.50 30.16
N ASP A 333 -6.80 47.53 28.91
CA ASP A 333 -8.10 46.96 28.51
C ASP A 333 -8.02 45.46 28.17
N HIS A 334 -6.84 45.00 27.73
CA HIS A 334 -6.61 43.60 27.37
C HIS A 334 -5.16 43.20 27.65
N PRO A 335 -4.90 41.96 28.12
CA PRO A 335 -3.54 41.48 28.32
C PRO A 335 -2.65 41.54 27.07
N HIS A 336 -3.25 41.52 25.87
CA HIS A 336 -2.53 41.57 24.59
C HIS A 336 -2.33 42.98 24.06
N GLY A 337 -2.87 43.99 24.73
CA GLY A 337 -2.76 45.37 24.31
C GLY A 337 -1.39 45.97 24.61
N GLY A 338 -1.18 47.18 24.08
CA GLY A 338 0.07 47.93 24.22
C GLY A 338 1.19 47.52 23.26
N GLY A 339 2.40 48.05 23.51
CA GLY A 339 3.55 47.94 22.62
C GLY A 339 3.54 49.00 21.50
N ARG A 340 4.73 49.35 21.00
CA ARG A 340 4.86 50.21 19.81
C ARG A 340 4.60 49.36 18.56
N GLY A 341 3.75 49.85 17.65
CA GLY A 341 3.37 49.12 16.44
C GLY A 341 2.50 47.88 16.70
N LYS A 342 2.44 46.96 15.73
CA LYS A 342 1.64 45.72 15.83
C LYS A 342 2.43 44.63 16.57
N SER A 343 2.33 44.63 17.90
CA SER A 343 2.94 43.60 18.75
C SER A 343 1.90 42.63 19.34
N LYS A 344 2.36 41.45 19.76
CA LYS A 344 1.59 40.50 20.60
C LYS A 344 2.05 40.54 22.06
N SER A 345 2.96 41.46 22.40
CA SER A 345 3.49 41.68 23.75
C SER A 345 4.09 40.42 24.39
N ASN A 346 4.61 39.50 23.57
CA ASN A 346 5.10 38.16 23.95
C ASN A 346 4.18 37.38 24.91
N LYS A 347 2.87 37.60 24.84
CA LYS A 347 1.89 36.95 25.74
C LYS A 347 1.16 35.82 25.03
N HIS A 348 1.05 34.68 25.71
CA HIS A 348 0.23 33.57 25.23
C HIS A 348 -1.23 34.02 24.97
N PRO A 349 -1.92 33.44 23.97
CA PRO A 349 -3.31 33.77 23.68
C PRO A 349 -4.25 33.58 24.88
N ARG A 350 -4.87 34.66 25.34
CA ARG A 350 -5.73 34.73 26.52
C ARG A 350 -6.98 35.58 26.24
N SER A 351 -8.01 35.41 27.06
CA SER A 351 -9.22 36.24 27.08
C SER A 351 -8.91 37.60 27.74
N PRO A 352 -9.85 38.57 27.69
CA PRO A 352 -9.70 39.82 28.43
C PRO A 352 -9.51 39.62 29.94
N TRP A 353 -10.03 38.52 30.47
CA TRP A 353 -9.94 38.13 31.88
C TRP A 353 -8.79 37.13 32.16
N GLY A 354 -7.82 37.02 31.26
CA GLY A 354 -6.61 36.22 31.47
C GLY A 354 -6.75 34.71 31.23
N TRP A 355 -7.92 34.18 30.85
CA TRP A 355 -8.10 32.75 30.56
C TRP A 355 -7.41 32.37 29.25
N LEU A 356 -6.57 31.33 29.27
CA LEU A 356 -5.91 30.81 28.07
C LEU A 356 -6.92 30.34 27.02
N THR A 357 -6.81 30.83 25.78
CA THR A 357 -7.76 30.56 24.69
C THR A 357 -7.31 29.45 23.74
N LYS A 358 -6.06 29.00 23.85
CA LYS A 358 -5.52 27.86 23.10
C LYS A 358 -5.10 26.73 24.04
N GLY A 359 -5.49 25.50 23.74
CA GLY A 359 -5.07 24.28 24.44
C GLY A 359 -5.74 24.03 25.81
N LYS A 360 -5.92 25.06 26.65
CA LYS A 360 -6.46 24.88 28.01
C LYS A 360 -7.96 24.53 27.99
N ARG A 361 -8.30 23.35 28.52
CA ARG A 361 -9.70 22.93 28.74
C ARG A 361 -10.31 23.73 29.90
N THR A 362 -11.44 24.40 29.66
CA THR A 362 -12.19 25.13 30.71
C THR A 362 -13.01 24.21 31.61
N ARG A 363 -13.33 23.00 31.13
CA ARG A 363 -13.92 21.90 31.91
C ARG A 363 -13.10 20.65 31.70
N LYS A 364 -12.63 20.01 32.78
CA LYS A 364 -11.90 18.74 32.72
C LYS A 364 -12.89 17.58 32.46
N PRO A 365 -12.66 16.71 31.45
CA PRO A 365 -13.55 15.59 31.15
C PRO A 365 -13.19 14.31 31.93
N GLY A 366 -14.20 13.48 32.18
CA GLY A 366 -14.03 12.09 32.64
C GLY A 366 -14.59 11.79 34.03
N PRO A 367 -14.80 10.50 34.35
CA PRO A 367 -15.41 10.05 35.60
C PRO A 367 -14.51 10.28 36.84
N LYS A 368 -13.18 10.25 36.65
CA LYS A 368 -12.15 10.56 37.67
C LYS A 368 -11.77 12.04 37.72
N GLY A 369 -12.52 12.91 37.02
CA GLY A 369 -12.26 14.35 37.04
C GLY A 369 -12.72 15.00 38.37
N PRO A 370 -12.39 16.29 38.61
CA PRO A 370 -12.92 17.03 39.77
C PRO A 370 -14.45 17.02 39.78
N LYS A 371 -15.08 17.36 40.92
CA LYS A 371 -16.55 17.31 41.15
C LYS A 371 -17.41 17.87 40.00
N ASN A 372 -16.89 18.84 39.24
CA ASN A 372 -17.55 19.50 38.12
C ASN A 372 -17.33 18.82 36.73
N SER A 373 -16.63 17.69 36.67
CA SER A 373 -16.37 16.94 35.45
C SER A 373 -17.64 16.25 34.92
N ASN A 374 -17.67 15.92 33.63
CA ASN A 374 -18.80 15.19 33.05
C ASN A 374 -18.59 13.68 33.24
N LYS A 375 -19.31 13.11 34.22
CA LYS A 375 -19.24 11.67 34.57
C LYS A 375 -19.81 10.74 33.51
N MET A 376 -20.65 11.26 32.60
CA MET A 376 -21.34 10.46 31.58
C MET A 376 -20.51 10.24 30.31
N VAL A 377 -19.32 10.85 30.22
CA VAL A 377 -18.42 10.68 29.07
C VAL A 377 -17.75 9.33 29.17
N GLN A 378 -18.01 8.48 28.19
CA GLN A 378 -17.12 7.37 27.92
C GLN A 378 -15.95 7.95 27.13
N ARG A 379 -14.76 7.89 27.72
CA ARG A 379 -13.57 7.87 26.88
C ARG A 379 -13.68 6.59 26.06
N ALA A 380 -13.31 6.65 24.80
CA ALA A 380 -13.09 5.42 24.06
C ALA A 380 -12.25 4.52 24.97
N MET A 381 -12.70 3.28 25.19
CA MET A 381 -11.70 2.24 25.33
C MET A 381 -10.87 2.41 24.07
N ASP A 382 -9.62 2.81 24.22
CA ASP A 382 -8.66 2.70 23.13
C ASP A 382 -8.89 1.30 22.54
N SER A 383 -9.00 1.19 21.21
CA SER A 383 -8.95 -0.11 20.53
C SER A 383 -7.92 -0.97 21.26
N PRO A 384 -8.14 -2.28 21.52
CA PRO A 384 -7.18 -3.07 22.28
C PRO A 384 -5.81 -2.89 21.63
N ASP A 385 -4.98 -2.04 22.25
CA ASP A 385 -3.71 -1.66 21.67
C ASP A 385 -2.89 -2.92 21.77
N THR A 386 -2.67 -3.56 20.62
CA THR A 386 -1.94 -4.82 20.52
C THR A 386 -0.58 -4.72 21.23
N LEU A 387 0.06 -3.55 21.17
CA LEU A 387 1.26 -3.22 21.93
C LEU A 387 1.06 -3.25 23.45
N ARG A 388 -0.07 -2.75 23.96
CA ARG A 388 -0.37 -2.83 25.39
C ARG A 388 -0.53 -4.28 25.84
N THR A 389 -1.24 -5.10 25.07
CA THR A 389 -1.40 -6.52 25.39
C THR A 389 -0.08 -7.27 25.35
N PHE A 390 0.79 -6.97 24.36
CA PHE A 390 2.12 -7.55 24.31
C PHE A 390 2.96 -7.15 25.53
N LEU A 391 2.98 -5.87 25.88
CA LEU A 391 3.77 -5.37 27.02
C LEU A 391 3.29 -5.91 28.37
N GLN A 392 1.99 -6.14 28.54
CA GLN A 392 1.43 -6.58 29.83
C GLN A 392 1.46 -8.10 30.01
N LEU A 393 1.28 -8.88 28.93
CA LEU A 393 1.14 -10.33 29.02
C LEU A 393 2.36 -11.06 28.45
N GLN A 394 2.74 -10.74 27.21
CA GLN A 394 3.69 -11.54 26.44
C GLN A 394 5.16 -11.14 26.67
N LEU A 395 5.41 -9.88 27.00
CA LEU A 395 6.75 -9.30 27.20
C LEU A 395 6.97 -8.81 28.63
N ALA A 396 6.15 -9.30 29.58
CA ALA A 396 6.20 -8.86 30.98
C ALA A 396 7.54 -9.20 31.65
N THR A 397 8.08 -10.40 31.39
CA THR A 397 9.37 -10.88 31.91
C THR A 397 10.25 -11.39 30.79
N ASP A 398 11.54 -11.56 31.06
CA ASP A 398 12.54 -11.93 30.06
C ASP A 398 12.32 -13.38 29.56
N ALA A 399 11.98 -14.30 30.47
CA ALA A 399 11.65 -15.69 30.12
C ALA A 399 10.38 -15.79 29.26
N TYR A 400 9.33 -15.03 29.59
CA TYR A 400 8.09 -15.01 28.80
C TYR A 400 8.31 -14.43 27.40
N ALA A 401 9.18 -13.42 27.27
CA ALA A 401 9.50 -12.82 25.99
C ALA A 401 10.13 -13.84 25.02
N VAL A 402 10.92 -14.79 25.53
CA VAL A 402 11.51 -15.88 24.71
C VAL A 402 10.43 -16.89 24.32
N LEU A 403 9.61 -17.34 25.27
CA LEU A 403 8.60 -18.37 25.05
C LEU A 403 7.52 -17.93 24.04
N HIS A 404 7.08 -16.68 24.11
CA HIS A 404 6.00 -16.15 23.27
C HIS A 404 6.48 -15.37 22.05
N LEU A 405 7.80 -15.36 21.77
CA LEU A 405 8.37 -14.63 20.64
C LEU A 405 7.72 -14.98 19.29
N PRO A 406 7.47 -16.26 18.92
CA PRO A 406 6.87 -16.59 17.62
C PRO A 406 5.46 -15.99 17.44
N TYR A 407 4.67 -15.96 18.53
CA TYR A 407 3.34 -15.38 18.53
C TYR A 407 3.40 -13.85 18.39
N VAL A 408 4.30 -13.19 19.12
CA VAL A 408 4.48 -11.73 18.99
C VAL A 408 4.90 -11.36 17.57
N LEU A 409 5.83 -12.10 16.96
CA LEU A 409 6.31 -11.82 15.60
C LEU A 409 5.24 -12.02 14.52
N SER A 410 4.33 -12.99 14.69
CA SER A 410 3.26 -13.25 13.71
C SER A 410 2.11 -12.23 13.79
N VAL A 411 1.83 -11.70 14.98
CA VAL A 411 0.73 -10.75 15.21
C VAL A 411 1.17 -9.28 15.07
N LEU A 412 2.46 -8.98 15.30
CA LEU A 412 2.99 -7.62 15.16
C LEU A 412 2.86 -7.11 13.71
N SER A 413 2.17 -5.99 13.53
CA SER A 413 1.89 -5.41 12.21
C SER A 413 2.27 -3.92 12.16
N ALA A 414 2.47 -3.37 10.96
CA ALA A 414 2.79 -1.94 10.79
C ALA A 414 1.74 -1.00 11.41
N GLN A 415 0.46 -1.42 11.45
CA GLN A 415 -0.63 -0.64 12.05
C GLN A 415 -0.51 -0.54 13.58
N SER A 416 0.02 -1.58 14.23
CA SER A 416 0.25 -1.59 15.68
C SER A 416 1.30 -0.58 16.13
N LEU A 417 2.24 -0.21 15.24
CA LEU A 417 3.33 0.72 15.49
C LEU A 417 2.99 2.17 15.12
N GLY A 418 1.70 2.52 15.06
CA GLY A 418 1.24 3.90 14.92
C GLY A 418 1.55 4.77 16.15
N PRO A 419 1.37 6.10 16.05
CA PRO A 419 1.62 7.02 17.15
C PRO A 419 0.68 6.71 18.33
N SER A 420 1.22 6.07 19.37
CA SER A 420 0.49 5.64 20.58
C SER A 420 1.31 5.93 21.84
N GLU A 421 0.64 6.04 22.99
CA GLU A 421 1.30 6.20 24.30
C GLU A 421 2.15 4.97 24.68
N HIS A 422 1.85 3.80 24.10
CA HIS A 422 2.54 2.55 24.35
C HIS A 422 3.81 2.36 23.53
N LEU A 423 4.03 3.18 22.50
CA LEU A 423 5.21 3.08 21.64
C LEU A 423 6.51 3.34 22.39
N GLN A 424 6.54 4.33 23.28
CA GLN A 424 7.72 4.62 24.10
C GLN A 424 8.01 3.48 25.08
N LYS A 425 6.96 2.85 25.63
CA LYS A 425 7.12 1.68 26.52
C LYS A 425 7.64 0.46 25.76
N TRP A 426 7.20 0.29 24.52
CA TRP A 426 7.68 -0.72 23.61
C TRP A 426 9.18 -0.56 23.33
N THR A 427 9.64 0.63 22.94
CA THR A 427 11.06 0.88 22.69
C THR A 427 11.91 0.71 23.93
N THR A 428 11.45 1.15 25.11
CA THR A 428 12.18 0.92 26.37
C THR A 428 12.28 -0.56 26.73
N ARG A 429 11.23 -1.35 26.48
CA ARG A 429 11.25 -2.79 26.78
C ARG A 429 12.18 -3.53 25.82
N LEU A 430 12.19 -3.16 24.54
CA LEU A 430 13.18 -3.63 23.57
C LEU A 430 14.61 -3.36 24.02
N SER A 431 14.92 -2.13 24.42
CA SER A 431 16.24 -1.78 24.95
C SER A 431 16.57 -2.61 26.20
N SER A 432 15.62 -2.81 27.11
CA SER A 432 15.80 -3.67 28.29
C SER A 432 16.16 -5.11 27.93
N LEU A 433 15.50 -5.71 26.93
CA LEU A 433 15.83 -7.06 26.46
C LEU A 433 17.19 -7.12 25.77
N LEU A 434 17.59 -6.07 25.04
CA LEU A 434 18.92 -6.01 24.42
C LEU A 434 20.06 -5.92 25.45
N TYR A 435 19.81 -5.31 26.62
CA TYR A 435 20.77 -5.22 27.73
C TYR A 435 20.69 -6.39 28.72
N SER A 436 19.84 -7.39 28.50
CA SER A 436 19.70 -8.50 29.46
C SER A 436 20.99 -9.32 29.55
N LYS A 437 21.29 -9.83 30.75
CA LYS A 437 22.43 -10.74 30.96
C LYS A 437 22.20 -12.11 30.30
N ASP A 438 20.94 -12.53 30.24
CA ASP A 438 20.54 -13.78 29.61
C ASP A 438 20.70 -13.69 28.07
N PRO A 439 21.48 -14.60 27.44
CA PRO A 439 21.61 -14.65 25.98
C PRO A 439 20.30 -14.94 25.25
N ALA A 440 19.36 -15.69 25.85
CA ALA A 440 18.08 -16.00 25.21
C ALA A 440 17.15 -14.77 25.16
N ALA A 441 17.09 -14.00 26.24
CA ALA A 441 16.37 -12.73 26.25
C ALA A 441 16.97 -11.68 25.28
N ARG A 442 18.30 -11.64 25.13
CA ARG A 442 18.97 -10.81 24.09
C ARG A 442 18.60 -11.25 22.68
N TRP A 443 18.54 -12.55 22.42
CA TRP A 443 18.08 -13.09 21.15
C TRP A 443 16.67 -12.60 20.80
N ALA A 444 15.74 -12.68 21.75
CA ALA A 444 14.37 -12.22 21.59
C ALA A 444 14.32 -10.70 21.35
N GLY A 445 15.11 -9.92 22.09
CA GLY A 445 15.28 -8.48 21.89
C GLY A 445 15.77 -8.13 20.48
N LEU A 446 16.79 -8.84 19.97
CA LEU A 446 17.33 -8.64 18.62
C LEU A 446 16.30 -8.99 17.53
N CYS A 447 15.53 -10.07 17.71
CA CYS A 447 14.47 -10.45 16.78
C CYS A 447 13.34 -9.42 16.72
N LEU A 448 12.91 -8.92 17.88
CA LEU A 448 11.90 -7.86 17.95
C LEU A 448 12.42 -6.53 17.37
N ALA A 449 13.69 -6.18 17.60
CA ALA A 449 14.32 -5.01 17.02
C ALA A 449 14.40 -5.13 15.48
N LEU A 450 14.75 -6.31 14.97
CA LEU A 450 14.77 -6.58 13.54
C LEU A 450 13.38 -6.44 12.94
N GLN A 451 12.36 -7.08 13.53
CA GLN A 451 11.00 -7.01 13.00
C GLN A 451 10.41 -5.60 13.07
N THR A 452 10.67 -4.87 14.16
CA THR A 452 10.22 -3.47 14.27
C THR A 452 10.90 -2.56 13.24
N SER A 453 12.18 -2.82 12.93
CA SER A 453 12.89 -2.10 11.85
C SER A 453 12.32 -2.38 10.46
N VAL A 454 11.80 -3.59 10.22
CA VAL A 454 11.13 -3.96 8.97
C VAL A 454 9.77 -3.28 8.86
N LEU A 455 9.00 -3.27 9.94
CA LEU A 455 7.64 -2.73 9.96
C LEU A 455 7.58 -1.20 9.98
N SER A 456 8.53 -0.52 10.63
CA SER A 456 8.55 0.93 10.73
C SER A 456 9.96 1.52 10.63
N LYS A 457 10.21 2.21 9.52
CA LYS A 457 11.46 2.94 9.29
C LYS A 457 11.65 4.10 10.29
N ALA A 458 10.58 4.79 10.69
CA ALA A 458 10.69 5.94 11.58
C ALA A 458 11.22 5.55 12.98
N ILE A 459 10.65 4.50 13.58
CA ILE A 459 11.05 4.00 14.90
C ILE A 459 12.48 3.46 14.87
N MET A 460 12.86 2.79 13.76
CA MET A 460 14.23 2.35 13.55
C MET A 460 15.21 3.51 13.62
N MET A 461 14.94 4.62 12.93
CA MET A 461 15.85 5.78 12.88
C MET A 461 16.04 6.42 14.26
N GLU A 462 14.96 6.53 15.04
CA GLU A 462 15.01 7.10 16.40
C GLU A 462 15.84 6.25 17.37
N ASN A 463 15.80 4.91 17.24
CA ASN A 463 16.45 3.99 18.18
C ASN A 463 17.74 3.35 17.64
N ALA A 464 18.10 3.61 16.38
CA ALA A 464 19.22 2.95 15.70
C ALA A 464 20.56 3.11 16.43
N GLN A 465 20.84 4.30 16.98
CA GLN A 465 22.08 4.54 17.72
C GLN A 465 22.22 3.58 18.91
N GLY A 466 21.14 3.41 19.68
CA GLY A 466 21.11 2.50 20.83
C GLY A 466 21.24 1.04 20.41
N TRP A 467 20.56 0.63 19.34
CA TRP A 467 20.62 -0.75 18.84
C TRP A 467 22.00 -1.10 18.27
N ILE A 468 22.63 -0.20 17.50
CA ILE A 468 23.98 -0.39 16.95
C ILE A 468 25.01 -0.49 18.07
N ALA A 469 24.91 0.39 19.09
CA ALA A 469 25.85 0.40 20.21
C ALA A 469 25.90 -0.92 20.99
N ILE A 470 24.80 -1.67 21.00
CA ILE A 470 24.72 -3.00 21.63
C ILE A 470 25.09 -4.10 20.64
N ALA A 471 24.47 -4.10 19.45
CA ALA A 471 24.59 -5.21 18.50
C ALA A 471 26.00 -5.34 17.91
N LEU A 472 26.73 -4.23 17.71
CA LEU A 472 28.07 -4.27 17.11
C LEU A 472 29.12 -4.93 18.02
N PRO A 473 29.24 -4.59 19.32
CA PRO A 473 30.14 -5.30 20.24
C PRO A 473 29.82 -6.78 20.45
N LEU A 474 28.56 -7.22 20.25
CA LEU A 474 28.21 -8.64 20.35
C LEU A 474 28.93 -9.49 19.32
N LEU A 475 29.29 -8.92 18.16
CA LEU A 475 30.01 -9.63 17.11
C LEU A 475 31.47 -9.92 17.45
N SER A 476 32.06 -9.16 18.39
CA SER A 476 33.43 -9.39 18.87
C SER A 476 33.50 -10.29 20.10
N LYS A 477 32.36 -10.61 20.72
CA LYS A 477 32.26 -11.45 21.92
C LYS A 477 31.88 -12.88 21.54
N ASN A 478 32.27 -13.85 22.35
CA ASN A 478 31.81 -15.24 22.22
C ASN A 478 30.34 -15.33 22.69
N GLU A 479 29.42 -15.15 21.75
CA GLU A 479 27.97 -15.26 21.91
C GLU A 479 27.44 -16.49 21.17
N PRO A 480 26.26 -17.02 21.54
CA PRO A 480 25.70 -18.15 20.83
C PRO A 480 25.33 -17.77 19.39
N VAL A 481 25.49 -18.73 18.48
CA VAL A 481 25.31 -18.57 17.02
C VAL A 481 24.00 -17.86 16.62
N PRO A 482 22.83 -18.14 17.24
CA PRO A 482 21.59 -17.44 16.91
C PRO A 482 21.66 -15.93 17.15
N ASN A 483 22.38 -15.48 18.19
CA ASN A 483 22.55 -14.07 18.51
C ASN A 483 23.43 -13.36 17.47
N LEU A 484 24.50 -14.01 17.04
CA LEU A 484 25.37 -13.49 15.99
C LEU A 484 24.60 -13.36 14.67
N LYS A 485 23.85 -14.40 14.27
CA LYS A 485 23.03 -14.38 13.03
C LYS A 485 21.99 -13.25 13.04
N THR A 486 21.29 -13.04 14.16
CA THR A 486 20.27 -11.98 14.26
C THR A 486 20.89 -10.58 14.36
N ALA A 487 21.99 -10.42 15.09
CA ALA A 487 22.72 -9.16 15.18
C ALA A 487 23.25 -8.71 13.82
N ILE A 488 23.83 -9.62 13.04
CA ILE A 488 24.31 -9.31 11.67
C ILE A 488 23.14 -8.85 10.78
N ARG A 489 22.00 -9.56 10.81
CA ARG A 489 20.80 -9.19 10.03
C ARG A 489 20.22 -7.84 10.45
N LEU A 490 20.18 -7.55 11.75
CA LEU A 490 19.71 -6.27 12.29
C LEU A 490 20.61 -5.12 11.84
N LEU A 491 21.92 -5.24 12.04
CA LEU A 491 22.90 -4.22 11.65
C LEU A 491 22.86 -3.96 10.14
N PHE A 492 22.85 -5.02 9.32
CA PHE A 492 22.73 -4.89 7.88
C PHE A 492 21.41 -4.22 7.46
N ARG A 493 20.29 -4.55 8.11
CA ARG A 493 19.00 -3.91 7.82
C ARG A 493 19.03 -2.41 8.14
N ILE A 494 19.60 -2.02 9.27
CA ILE A 494 19.73 -0.63 9.68
C ILE A 494 20.59 0.15 8.66
N PHE A 495 21.75 -0.39 8.27
CA PHE A 495 22.64 0.29 7.32
C PHE A 495 22.12 0.30 5.88
N SER A 496 21.33 -0.69 5.45
CA SER A 496 20.76 -0.73 4.08
C SER A 496 19.50 0.15 3.94
N ALA A 497 18.63 0.18 4.95
CA ALA A 497 17.33 0.87 4.89
C ALA A 497 17.42 2.40 5.01
N ALA A 498 18.52 2.93 5.57
CA ALA A 498 18.73 4.35 5.85
C ALA A 498 19.71 5.04 4.88
N THR A 499 19.97 4.44 3.71
CA THR A 499 20.90 4.97 2.69
C THR A 499 20.42 6.27 2.03
N ASP A 500 19.13 6.58 2.12
CA ASP A 500 18.48 7.79 1.60
C ASP A 500 18.56 8.99 2.56
N VAL A 501 18.99 8.80 3.81
CA VAL A 501 19.03 9.86 4.82
C VAL A 501 20.49 10.29 5.08
N PRO A 502 20.92 11.47 4.59
CA PRO A 502 22.32 11.88 4.67
C PRO A 502 22.80 12.17 6.10
N GLU A 503 21.92 12.63 6.99
CA GLU A 503 22.24 12.88 8.40
C GLU A 503 22.62 11.57 9.12
N PHE A 504 21.84 10.51 8.87
CA PHE A 504 22.09 9.17 9.40
C PHE A 504 23.43 8.61 8.89
N GLN A 505 23.72 8.80 7.61
CA GLN A 505 24.99 8.35 7.03
C GLN A 505 26.20 9.03 7.71
N ARG A 506 26.11 10.33 7.94
CA ARG A 506 27.19 11.11 8.58
C ARG A 506 27.38 10.73 10.05
N GLN A 507 26.29 10.62 10.80
CA GLN A 507 26.35 10.43 12.26
C GLN A 507 26.55 8.96 12.68
N LEU A 508 25.91 8.02 11.98
CA LEU A 508 25.85 6.62 12.42
C LEU A 508 26.57 5.66 11.46
N ALA A 509 26.41 5.79 10.15
CA ALA A 509 27.03 4.86 9.21
C ALA A 509 28.55 5.04 9.11
N THR A 510 29.02 6.29 8.98
CA THR A 510 30.44 6.61 8.79
C THR A 510 31.38 6.01 9.86
N PRO A 511 31.12 6.15 11.18
CA PRO A 511 32.00 5.58 12.21
C PRO A 511 31.83 4.07 12.43
N ASN A 512 30.67 3.48 12.08
CA ASN A 512 30.32 2.11 12.47
C ASN A 512 30.44 1.09 11.31
N VAL A 513 30.25 1.50 10.06
CA VAL A 513 30.32 0.59 8.90
C VAL A 513 31.71 -0.05 8.73
N PRO A 514 32.84 0.67 8.88
CA PRO A 514 34.16 0.05 8.82
C PRO A 514 34.39 -0.97 9.95
N LYS A 515 33.95 -0.64 11.17
CA LYS A 515 34.03 -1.53 12.34
C LYS A 515 33.19 -2.79 12.13
N PHE A 516 31.99 -2.64 11.58
CA PHE A 516 31.12 -3.75 11.23
C PHE A 516 31.74 -4.64 10.15
N GLY A 517 32.33 -4.05 9.10
CA GLY A 517 33.04 -4.79 8.06
C GLY A 517 34.20 -5.61 8.60
N LEU A 518 35.03 -5.05 9.49
CA LEU A 518 36.12 -5.77 10.15
C LEU A 518 35.60 -6.90 11.05
N ALA A 519 34.55 -6.65 11.83
CA ALA A 519 33.96 -7.68 12.70
C ALA A 519 33.44 -8.86 11.88
N LEU A 520 32.73 -8.61 10.78
CA LEU A 520 32.26 -9.66 9.87
C LEU A 520 33.42 -10.46 9.26
N LEU A 521 34.51 -9.79 8.86
CA LEU A 521 35.69 -10.46 8.34
C LEU A 521 36.32 -11.38 9.39
N THR A 522 36.46 -10.91 10.64
CA THR A 522 36.99 -11.75 11.73
C THR A 522 36.10 -12.94 12.04
N LEU A 523 34.77 -12.78 11.96
CA LEU A 523 33.82 -13.88 12.15
C LEU A 523 33.91 -14.90 11.02
N ALA A 524 34.02 -14.44 9.77
CA ALA A 524 34.14 -15.31 8.60
C ALA A 524 35.43 -16.16 8.62
N ASP A 525 36.54 -15.60 9.10
CA ASP A 525 37.83 -16.28 9.17
C ASP A 525 37.91 -17.27 10.35
N LYS A 526 37.41 -16.88 11.54
CA LYS A 526 37.67 -17.62 12.80
C LYS A 526 36.59 -18.62 13.22
N HIS A 527 35.32 -18.43 12.86
CA HIS A 527 34.26 -19.34 13.35
C HIS A 527 34.31 -20.71 12.67
N THR A 528 33.74 -21.72 13.30
CA THR A 528 33.62 -23.08 12.73
C THR A 528 32.33 -23.26 11.92
N ASP A 529 31.25 -22.57 12.29
CA ASP A 529 29.93 -22.76 11.67
C ASP A 529 29.84 -22.27 10.22
N HIS A 530 29.61 -23.19 9.28
CA HIS A 530 29.50 -22.91 7.85
C HIS A 530 28.38 -21.90 7.52
N GLU A 531 27.20 -22.03 8.14
CA GLU A 531 26.08 -21.12 7.87
C GLU A 531 26.34 -19.68 8.31
N LEU A 532 27.07 -19.49 9.42
CA LEU A 532 27.42 -18.16 9.91
C LEU A 532 28.45 -17.50 8.97
N LYS A 533 29.44 -18.27 8.50
CA LYS A 533 30.41 -17.80 7.51
C LYS A 533 29.74 -17.32 6.23
N ILE A 534 28.85 -18.14 5.65
CA ILE A 534 28.11 -17.80 4.44
C ILE A 534 27.33 -16.49 4.65
N LEU A 535 26.62 -16.38 5.77
CA LEU A 535 25.86 -15.17 6.09
C LEU A 535 26.75 -13.92 6.25
N ALA A 536 27.92 -14.04 6.89
CA ALA A 536 28.85 -12.93 7.05
C ALA A 536 29.42 -12.48 5.69
N ILE A 537 29.79 -13.43 4.83
CA ILE A 537 30.34 -13.17 3.49
C ILE A 537 29.28 -12.56 2.58
N ASP A 538 28.05 -13.08 2.60
CA ASP A 538 26.93 -12.54 1.82
C ASP A 538 26.62 -11.09 2.23
N VAL A 539 26.62 -10.82 3.54
CA VAL A 539 26.39 -9.46 4.06
C VAL A 539 27.53 -8.52 3.64
N LEU A 540 28.79 -8.97 3.69
CA LEU A 540 29.93 -8.20 3.18
C LEU A 540 29.78 -7.91 1.68
N SER A 541 29.36 -8.89 0.88
CA SER A 541 29.18 -8.75 -0.58
C SER A 541 28.13 -7.68 -0.94
N GLN A 542 27.10 -7.52 -0.10
CA GLN A 542 26.06 -6.50 -0.28
C GLN A 542 26.43 -5.16 0.35
N LEU A 543 27.25 -5.16 1.41
CA LEU A 543 27.67 -3.95 2.10
C LEU A 543 28.71 -3.15 1.30
N VAL A 544 29.64 -3.82 0.61
CA VAL A 544 30.70 -3.19 -0.19
C VAL A 544 30.15 -2.25 -1.27
N PRO A 545 29.17 -2.64 -2.11
CA PRO A 545 28.56 -1.73 -3.08
C PRO A 545 27.76 -0.59 -2.46
N LEU A 546 27.21 -0.76 -1.25
CA LEU A 546 26.45 0.28 -0.55
C LEU A 546 27.35 1.37 0.03
N TYR A 547 28.53 1.00 0.54
CA TYR A 547 29.46 1.91 1.20
C TYR A 547 30.92 1.77 0.69
N PRO A 548 31.18 1.99 -0.61
CA PRO A 548 32.47 1.70 -1.22
C PRO A 548 33.61 2.57 -0.70
N THR A 549 33.33 3.83 -0.34
CA THR A 549 34.33 4.76 0.19
C THR A 549 34.73 4.43 1.62
N LEU A 550 33.78 4.01 2.45
CA LEU A 550 34.03 3.69 3.87
C LEU A 550 34.80 2.38 4.04
N LEU A 551 34.60 1.43 3.13
CA LEU A 551 35.23 0.10 3.20
C LEU A 551 36.57 0.02 2.46
N ARG A 552 37.01 1.09 1.80
CA ARG A 552 38.34 1.15 1.14
C ARG A 552 39.51 0.77 2.07
N PRO A 553 39.59 1.20 3.34
CA PRO A 553 40.72 0.83 4.22
C PRO A 553 40.84 -0.67 4.47
N ILE A 554 39.74 -1.43 4.34
CA ILE A 554 39.67 -2.86 4.65
C ILE A 554 39.81 -3.71 3.38
N GLN A 555 39.86 -3.08 2.20
CA GLN A 555 39.90 -3.76 0.91
C GLN A 555 41.04 -4.78 0.81
N ALA A 556 42.26 -4.44 1.24
CA ALA A 556 43.41 -5.33 1.16
C ALA A 556 43.20 -6.63 1.96
N SER A 557 42.64 -6.50 3.17
CA SER A 557 42.30 -7.65 4.03
C SER A 557 41.15 -8.49 3.47
N LEU A 558 40.16 -7.86 2.82
CA LEU A 558 39.08 -8.58 2.14
C LEU A 558 39.59 -9.33 0.90
N SER A 559 40.48 -8.71 0.13
CA SER A 559 41.09 -9.31 -1.05
C SER A 559 41.93 -10.52 -0.67
N SER A 560 42.78 -10.41 0.36
CA SER A 560 43.60 -11.53 0.82
C SER A 560 42.76 -12.67 1.38
N PHE A 561 41.67 -12.36 2.09
CA PHE A 561 40.70 -13.36 2.53
C PHE A 561 40.03 -14.10 1.36
N CYS A 562 39.51 -13.37 0.37
CA CYS A 562 38.88 -13.98 -0.80
C CYS A 562 39.86 -14.86 -1.57
N LEU A 563 41.08 -14.37 -1.83
CA LEU A 563 42.10 -15.13 -2.55
C LEU A 563 42.53 -16.40 -1.80
N ARG A 564 42.63 -16.35 -0.46
CA ARG A 564 42.93 -17.54 0.35
C ARG A 564 41.85 -18.60 0.22
N GLN A 565 40.57 -18.20 0.24
CA GLN A 565 39.43 -19.11 0.09
C GLN A 565 39.26 -19.61 -1.37
N LEU A 566 39.75 -18.86 -2.36
CA LEU A 566 39.68 -19.22 -3.78
C LEU A 566 40.90 -20.01 -4.30
N ASN A 567 41.89 -20.28 -3.44
CA ASN A 567 43.11 -21.00 -3.83
C ASN A 567 42.91 -22.54 -4.01
N GLY A 568 41.68 -23.02 -3.80
CA GLY A 568 41.29 -24.43 -3.92
C GLY A 568 41.78 -25.31 -2.77
N SER A 569 41.14 -26.46 -2.61
CA SER A 569 41.52 -27.50 -1.64
C SER A 569 41.51 -28.87 -2.32
N ALA A 570 42.53 -29.70 -2.04
CA ALA A 570 42.64 -31.03 -2.65
C ALA A 570 41.59 -32.02 -2.11
N ALA A 571 41.29 -31.98 -0.80
CA ALA A 571 40.24 -32.78 -0.18
C ALA A 571 39.84 -32.22 1.21
N PRO A 572 38.53 -32.03 1.51
CA PRO A 572 37.40 -32.04 0.58
C PRO A 572 37.44 -30.84 -0.39
N PRO A 573 36.80 -30.93 -1.57
CA PRO A 573 36.67 -29.81 -2.51
C PRO A 573 35.89 -28.66 -1.87
N THR A 574 36.12 -27.44 -2.34
CA THR A 574 35.51 -26.25 -1.75
C THR A 574 33.97 -26.31 -1.80
N ASP A 575 33.32 -26.01 -0.67
CA ASP A 575 31.86 -26.00 -0.53
C ASP A 575 31.21 -25.09 -1.59
N PRO A 576 30.22 -25.56 -2.38
CA PRO A 576 29.63 -24.78 -3.46
C PRO A 576 28.93 -23.50 -2.99
N ALA A 577 28.31 -23.52 -1.82
CA ALA A 577 27.61 -22.37 -1.24
C ALA A 577 28.61 -21.28 -0.84
N THR A 578 29.67 -21.67 -0.12
CA THR A 578 30.75 -20.76 0.29
C THR A 578 31.47 -20.18 -0.92
N LEU A 579 31.76 -21.00 -1.93
CA LEU A 579 32.40 -20.54 -3.17
C LEU A 579 31.56 -19.46 -3.87
N THR A 580 30.24 -19.66 -3.96
CA THR A 580 29.34 -18.69 -4.59
C THR A 580 29.31 -17.37 -3.82
N SER A 581 29.27 -17.42 -2.49
CA SER A 581 29.30 -16.21 -1.65
C SER A 581 30.64 -15.47 -1.72
N VAL A 582 31.76 -16.19 -1.69
CA VAL A 582 33.11 -15.61 -1.79
C VAL A 582 33.37 -15.01 -3.17
N SER A 583 32.99 -15.70 -4.25
CA SER A 583 33.12 -15.17 -5.61
C SER A 583 32.31 -13.89 -5.82
N ARG A 584 31.09 -13.80 -5.27
CA ARG A 584 30.30 -12.55 -5.25
C ARG A 584 30.99 -11.43 -4.46
N LEU A 585 31.56 -11.74 -3.30
CA LEU A 585 32.32 -10.76 -2.53
C LEU A 585 33.52 -10.26 -3.33
N TYR A 586 34.31 -11.16 -3.91
CA TYR A 586 35.46 -10.83 -4.74
C TYR A 586 35.07 -9.95 -5.93
N ALA A 587 33.96 -10.25 -6.60
CA ALA A 587 33.43 -9.45 -7.71
C ALA A 587 32.97 -8.04 -7.29
N ALA A 588 32.58 -7.84 -6.03
CA ALA A 588 32.17 -6.55 -5.49
C ALA A 588 33.34 -5.65 -5.06
N LEU A 589 34.51 -6.23 -4.73
CA LEU A 589 35.68 -5.48 -4.23
C LEU A 589 36.16 -4.34 -5.14
N PRO A 590 36.21 -4.49 -6.49
CA PRO A 590 36.67 -3.42 -7.37
C PRO A 590 35.94 -2.08 -7.21
N VAL A 591 34.69 -2.08 -6.71
CA VAL A 591 33.89 -0.86 -6.51
C VAL A 591 34.53 0.09 -5.47
N THR A 592 35.37 -0.40 -4.56
CA THR A 592 36.05 0.44 -3.54
C THR A 592 37.05 1.44 -4.14
N GLY A 593 37.51 1.21 -5.37
CA GLY A 593 38.38 2.10 -6.15
C GLY A 593 37.76 3.46 -6.48
N GLY A 594 36.50 3.68 -6.13
CA GLY A 594 35.80 4.94 -6.35
C GLY A 594 35.50 5.19 -7.83
N LYS A 595 35.19 6.44 -8.19
CA LYS A 595 34.65 6.79 -9.51
C LYS A 595 35.59 6.52 -10.69
N VAL A 596 36.90 6.58 -10.47
CA VAL A 596 37.92 6.46 -11.54
C VAL A 596 38.70 5.15 -11.41
N GLY A 597 39.09 4.75 -10.19
CA GLY A 597 39.90 3.56 -9.98
C GLY A 597 39.16 2.23 -10.07
N ALA A 598 37.83 2.21 -9.92
CA ALA A 598 37.07 0.95 -9.89
C ALA A 598 37.14 0.13 -11.19
N ALA A 599 37.14 0.80 -12.34
CA ALA A 599 37.25 0.13 -13.65
C ALA A 599 38.64 -0.53 -13.83
N ASN A 600 39.70 0.14 -13.37
CA ASN A 600 41.06 -0.37 -13.45
C ASN A 600 41.28 -1.55 -12.48
N LEU A 601 40.74 -1.44 -11.25
CA LEU A 601 40.79 -2.56 -10.30
C LEU A 601 40.00 -3.77 -10.79
N TRP A 602 38.86 -3.56 -11.46
CA TRP A 602 38.11 -4.66 -12.06
C TRP A 602 38.89 -5.31 -13.20
N ARG A 603 39.51 -4.50 -14.06
CA ARG A 603 40.37 -4.97 -15.16
C ARG A 603 41.51 -5.84 -14.62
N SER A 604 42.23 -5.34 -13.60
CA SER A 604 43.29 -6.09 -12.91
C SER A 604 42.76 -7.39 -12.34
N ALA A 605 41.64 -7.38 -11.62
CA ALA A 605 41.05 -8.58 -11.04
C ALA A 605 40.66 -9.63 -12.11
N VAL A 606 40.16 -9.20 -13.27
CA VAL A 606 39.86 -10.11 -14.39
C VAL A 606 41.14 -10.69 -14.99
N ASP A 607 42.17 -9.87 -15.21
CA ASP A 607 43.43 -10.34 -15.78
C ASP A 607 44.17 -11.28 -14.80
N ASP A 608 44.18 -10.97 -13.51
CA ASP A 608 44.76 -11.81 -12.44
C ASP A 608 44.02 -13.15 -12.31
N THR A 609 42.68 -13.14 -12.35
CA THR A 609 41.88 -14.38 -12.31
C THR A 609 42.03 -15.21 -13.58
N LEU A 610 42.19 -14.58 -14.74
CA LEU A 610 42.48 -15.30 -15.99
C LEU A 610 43.84 -15.96 -15.96
N ASN A 611 44.88 -15.27 -15.48
CA ASN A 611 46.21 -15.84 -15.33
C ASN A 611 46.19 -17.04 -14.37
N PHE A 612 45.53 -16.89 -13.22
CA PHE A 612 45.34 -18.00 -12.27
C PHE A 612 44.59 -19.19 -12.89
N ALA A 613 43.58 -18.92 -13.74
CA ALA A 613 42.84 -19.98 -14.44
C ALA A 613 43.70 -20.69 -15.50
N TRP A 614 44.54 -19.94 -16.24
CA TRP A 614 45.48 -20.50 -17.20
C TRP A 614 46.55 -21.36 -16.54
N ASP A 615 47.09 -20.92 -15.40
CA ASP A 615 48.07 -21.68 -14.63
C ASP A 615 47.46 -23.00 -14.12
N ALA A 616 46.23 -22.96 -13.59
CA ALA A 616 45.52 -24.17 -13.16
C ALA A 616 45.18 -25.09 -14.34
N PHE A 617 44.81 -24.54 -15.51
CA PHE A 617 44.55 -25.32 -16.72
C PHE A 617 45.81 -26.01 -17.24
N ALA A 618 46.95 -25.31 -17.24
CA ALA A 618 48.24 -25.88 -17.59
C ALA A 618 48.66 -26.99 -16.59
N GLY A 619 48.37 -26.80 -15.31
CA GLY A 619 48.61 -27.79 -14.25
C GLY A 619 47.73 -29.05 -14.35
N VAL A 620 46.55 -28.96 -14.96
CA VAL A 620 45.68 -30.12 -15.25
C VAL A 620 46.07 -30.84 -16.54
N ARG A 621 46.66 -30.15 -17.53
CA ARG A 621 46.93 -30.73 -18.87
C ARG A 621 48.43 -30.89 -19.14
N THR A 622 49.14 -31.52 -18.22
CA THR A 622 50.60 -31.66 -18.34
C THR A 622 51.03 -32.72 -19.36
N THR A 623 50.17 -33.70 -19.66
CA THR A 623 50.44 -34.79 -20.63
C THR A 623 49.98 -34.49 -22.07
N PHE A 624 49.45 -33.30 -22.34
CA PHE A 624 48.91 -32.90 -23.64
C PHE A 624 49.88 -31.98 -24.40
N PRO A 625 49.84 -31.95 -25.75
CA PRO A 625 50.68 -31.05 -26.53
C PRO A 625 50.27 -29.60 -26.26
N VAL A 626 51.26 -28.77 -25.89
CA VAL A 626 51.08 -27.34 -25.62
C VAL A 626 51.07 -26.61 -26.97
N GLU A 627 49.91 -26.11 -27.42
CA GLU A 627 49.88 -25.19 -28.58
C GLU A 627 50.55 -23.86 -28.21
N GLU A 628 51.85 -23.70 -28.48
CA GLU A 628 52.67 -22.50 -28.15
C GLU A 628 52.04 -21.16 -28.57
N ARG A 629 51.15 -21.14 -29.56
CA ARG A 629 50.47 -19.92 -30.06
C ARG A 629 49.33 -19.40 -29.17
N LEU A 630 48.83 -20.18 -28.21
CA LEU A 630 47.72 -19.80 -27.33
C LEU A 630 48.18 -19.30 -25.95
N TYR A 631 49.43 -19.54 -25.57
CA TYR A 631 50.00 -19.21 -24.27
C TYR A 631 50.85 -17.93 -24.36
N ALA A 632 50.22 -16.75 -24.30
CA ALA A 632 50.96 -15.48 -24.28
C ALA A 632 51.63 -15.18 -22.92
N ALA A 633 51.35 -15.97 -21.88
CA ALA A 633 52.03 -15.92 -20.59
C ALA A 633 52.85 -17.19 -20.44
N GLN A 634 54.18 -17.05 -20.42
CA GLN A 634 55.09 -18.13 -20.08
C GLN A 634 54.67 -18.72 -18.73
N PRO A 635 54.58 -20.06 -18.58
CA PRO A 635 54.43 -20.64 -17.26
C PRO A 635 55.63 -20.20 -16.41
N ARG A 636 55.38 -19.61 -15.24
CA ARG A 636 56.43 -19.37 -14.25
C ARG A 636 57.03 -20.73 -13.92
N GLN A 637 58.23 -21.01 -14.44
CA GLN A 637 59.05 -22.15 -14.07
C GLN A 637 59.27 -22.09 -12.55
N GLY A 638 58.53 -22.90 -11.80
CA GLY A 638 58.67 -22.88 -10.35
C GLY A 638 57.54 -23.50 -9.54
N GLN A 639 56.94 -24.63 -9.97
CA GLN A 639 56.24 -25.54 -9.06
C GLN A 639 56.57 -27.00 -9.42
N THR A 640 57.56 -27.51 -8.68
CA THR A 640 57.85 -28.90 -8.30
C THR A 640 57.22 -30.02 -9.14
N ALA A 641 58.05 -30.66 -9.96
CA ALA A 641 57.79 -31.96 -10.58
C ALA A 641 57.64 -33.14 -9.58
N ASN A 642 57.51 -32.87 -8.28
CA ASN A 642 57.54 -33.86 -7.19
C ASN A 642 56.23 -33.99 -6.40
N GLU A 643 55.13 -33.35 -6.81
CA GLU A 643 53.82 -33.59 -6.16
C GLU A 643 53.11 -34.80 -6.79
N GLU A 644 52.65 -35.73 -5.95
CA GLU A 644 51.91 -36.93 -6.37
C GLU A 644 50.67 -36.54 -7.19
N ALA A 645 50.48 -37.21 -8.34
CA ALA A 645 49.39 -36.92 -9.29
C ALA A 645 47.99 -36.98 -8.64
N LEU A 646 47.83 -37.79 -7.59
CA LEU A 646 46.61 -37.96 -6.80
C LEU A 646 46.16 -36.68 -6.06
N VAL A 647 47.09 -35.79 -5.71
CA VAL A 647 46.79 -34.53 -4.99
C VAL A 647 46.80 -33.35 -5.95
N ALA A 648 47.77 -33.30 -6.86
CA ALA A 648 47.98 -32.17 -7.77
C ALA A 648 46.82 -31.99 -8.78
N VAL A 649 46.29 -33.08 -9.35
CA VAL A 649 45.22 -33.00 -10.35
C VAL A 649 43.90 -32.51 -9.71
N PRO A 650 43.37 -33.12 -8.63
CA PRO A 650 42.15 -32.63 -7.98
C PRO A 650 42.27 -31.20 -7.45
N LEU A 651 43.45 -30.80 -6.94
CA LEU A 651 43.70 -29.43 -6.50
C LEU A 651 43.57 -28.42 -7.65
N ASN A 652 44.20 -28.70 -8.80
CA ASN A 652 44.13 -27.80 -9.95
C ASN A 652 42.72 -27.78 -10.58
N VAL A 653 41.95 -28.87 -10.47
CA VAL A 653 40.52 -28.90 -10.86
C VAL A 653 39.68 -28.00 -9.95
N ASP A 654 39.88 -28.07 -8.63
CA ASP A 654 39.16 -27.19 -7.69
C ASP A 654 39.59 -25.71 -7.86
N ARG A 655 40.87 -25.44 -8.17
CA ARG A 655 41.33 -24.09 -8.55
C ARG A 655 40.65 -23.57 -9.81
N LEU A 656 40.52 -24.40 -10.86
CA LEU A 656 39.76 -24.05 -12.07
C LEU A 656 38.30 -23.78 -11.75
N ARG A 657 37.67 -24.60 -10.90
CA ARG A 657 36.30 -24.37 -10.43
C ARG A 657 36.16 -23.04 -9.69
N CYS A 658 37.11 -22.70 -8.82
CA CYS A 658 37.14 -21.42 -8.11
C CYS A 658 37.31 -20.23 -9.06
N ALA A 659 38.26 -20.33 -10.00
CA ALA A 659 38.54 -19.30 -10.98
C ALA A 659 37.34 -19.06 -11.92
N THR A 660 36.69 -20.13 -12.39
CA THR A 660 35.52 -20.04 -13.27
C THR A 660 34.32 -19.41 -12.56
N ALA A 661 34.07 -19.76 -11.30
CA ALA A 661 33.03 -19.11 -10.49
C ALA A 661 33.32 -17.61 -10.28
N ALA A 662 34.57 -17.25 -9.94
CA ALA A 662 34.99 -15.85 -9.80
C ALA A 662 34.84 -15.05 -11.10
N LEU A 663 35.27 -15.60 -12.24
CA LEU A 663 35.12 -14.97 -13.55
C LEU A 663 33.65 -14.78 -13.93
N CYS A 664 32.80 -15.77 -13.68
CA CYS A 664 31.36 -15.68 -13.96
C CYS A 664 30.70 -14.56 -13.14
N GLU A 665 31.00 -14.45 -11.85
CA GLU A 665 30.46 -13.38 -10.99
C GLU A 665 31.04 -12.01 -11.35
N LEU A 666 32.33 -11.91 -11.68
CA LEU A 666 32.95 -10.67 -12.18
C LEU A 666 32.29 -10.13 -13.44
N LEU A 667 31.90 -11.02 -14.37
CA LEU A 667 31.22 -10.66 -15.61
C LEU A 667 29.73 -10.31 -15.40
N LYS A 668 29.08 -10.85 -14.36
CA LYS A 668 27.67 -10.57 -14.02
C LYS A 668 27.52 -9.32 -13.16
N PHE A 669 28.56 -8.93 -12.42
CA PHE A 669 28.50 -7.81 -11.49
C PHE A 669 28.27 -6.47 -12.19
N ALA A 670 27.33 -5.68 -11.67
CA ALA A 670 26.93 -4.40 -12.26
C ALA A 670 27.79 -3.24 -11.73
N HIS A 671 28.49 -2.56 -12.63
CA HIS A 671 29.28 -1.36 -12.33
C HIS A 671 28.54 -0.08 -12.71
N ALA A 672 28.76 1.00 -11.95
CA ALA A 672 28.16 2.30 -12.22
C ALA A 672 28.71 2.99 -13.49
N ARG A 673 29.86 2.55 -14.00
CA ARG A 673 30.53 3.06 -15.20
C ARG A 673 30.86 1.90 -16.15
N PRO A 674 30.96 2.17 -17.46
CA PRO A 674 31.38 1.16 -18.42
C PRO A 674 32.81 0.69 -18.12
N VAL A 675 33.06 -0.61 -18.28
CA VAL A 675 34.35 -1.25 -18.04
C VAL A 675 34.85 -1.89 -19.34
N GLN A 676 36.16 -1.94 -19.53
CA GLN A 676 36.80 -2.55 -20.69
C GLN A 676 36.98 -4.05 -20.44
N ILE A 677 36.33 -4.89 -21.27
CA ILE A 677 36.36 -6.35 -21.14
C ILE A 677 37.44 -6.92 -22.08
N PRO A 678 38.38 -7.78 -21.60
CA PRO A 678 39.40 -8.41 -22.44
C PRO A 678 38.83 -9.56 -23.27
N MET A 679 38.02 -9.23 -24.28
CA MET A 679 37.31 -10.22 -25.09
C MET A 679 38.25 -11.25 -25.75
N GLY A 680 39.42 -10.84 -26.22
CA GLY A 680 40.38 -11.74 -26.88
C GLY A 680 40.85 -12.88 -25.97
N GLN A 681 41.38 -12.55 -24.79
CA GLN A 681 41.89 -13.53 -23.81
C GLN A 681 40.78 -14.41 -23.25
N LEU A 682 39.61 -13.83 -22.96
CA LEU A 682 38.45 -14.60 -22.46
C LEU A 682 37.95 -15.60 -23.49
N VAL A 683 37.85 -15.20 -24.76
CA VAL A 683 37.42 -16.09 -25.85
C VAL A 683 38.45 -17.19 -26.08
N GLN A 684 39.75 -16.88 -26.06
CA GLN A 684 40.81 -17.87 -26.20
C GLN A 684 40.75 -18.92 -25.08
N PHE A 685 40.62 -18.49 -23.82
CA PHE A 685 40.53 -19.40 -22.68
C PHE A 685 39.28 -20.28 -22.73
N CYS A 686 38.11 -19.69 -23.03
CA CYS A 686 36.87 -20.46 -23.17
C CYS A 686 36.97 -21.48 -24.31
N LEU A 687 37.58 -21.11 -25.45
CA LEU A 687 37.79 -22.03 -26.56
C LEU A 687 38.76 -23.16 -26.18
N ALA A 688 39.82 -22.88 -25.43
CA ALA A 688 40.75 -23.90 -24.95
C ALA A 688 40.06 -24.92 -24.02
N LEU A 689 39.19 -24.45 -23.11
CA LEU A 689 38.41 -25.33 -22.22
C LEU A 689 37.39 -26.19 -22.98
N VAL A 690 36.71 -25.63 -23.97
CA VAL A 690 35.64 -26.34 -24.70
C VAL A 690 36.20 -27.23 -25.83
N ARG A 691 37.41 -26.94 -26.34
CA ARG A 691 38.08 -27.77 -27.36
C ARG A 691 38.86 -28.95 -26.77
N SER A 692 38.97 -29.06 -25.46
CA SER A 692 39.68 -30.16 -24.82
C SER A 692 39.10 -31.50 -25.28
N THR A 693 39.93 -32.36 -25.86
CA THR A 693 39.59 -33.74 -26.20
C THR A 693 40.44 -34.71 -25.40
N THR A 694 40.01 -35.97 -25.34
CA THR A 694 40.74 -37.09 -24.73
C THR A 694 41.77 -37.71 -25.68
N GLU A 695 41.68 -37.42 -26.99
CA GLU A 695 42.46 -38.08 -28.05
C GLU A 695 43.86 -37.47 -28.26
N ASP A 696 44.08 -36.22 -27.82
CA ASP A 696 45.36 -35.52 -27.98
C ASP A 696 46.46 -36.10 -27.06
N LYS A 697 47.61 -36.51 -27.62
CA LYS A 697 48.75 -37.05 -26.86
C LYS A 697 50.03 -36.26 -27.11
N ARG A 698 50.84 -36.05 -26.08
CA ARG A 698 52.19 -35.49 -26.19
C ARG A 698 53.19 -36.61 -26.49
N ASP A 699 54.18 -36.34 -27.32
CA ASP A 699 55.25 -37.29 -27.62
C ASP A 699 56.17 -37.47 -26.38
N GLY A 700 56.22 -38.67 -25.80
CA GLY A 700 57.09 -39.00 -24.64
C GLY A 700 56.57 -40.12 -23.73
N HIS A 701 57.38 -40.53 -22.74
CA HIS A 701 56.97 -41.46 -21.68
C HIS A 701 56.03 -40.75 -20.69
N LEU A 702 54.82 -41.28 -20.51
CA LEU A 702 53.77 -40.68 -19.69
C LEU A 702 53.39 -41.61 -18.54
N ASP A 703 53.21 -41.04 -17.35
CA ASP A 703 52.62 -41.74 -16.21
C ASP A 703 51.13 -42.04 -16.46
N ALA A 704 50.79 -43.33 -16.47
CA ALA A 704 49.44 -43.82 -16.77
C ALA A 704 48.41 -43.38 -15.72
N THR A 705 48.82 -43.25 -14.45
CA THR A 705 47.92 -42.85 -13.36
C THR A 705 47.52 -41.38 -13.47
N ARG A 706 48.51 -40.51 -13.73
CA ARG A 706 48.29 -39.10 -14.03
C ARG A 706 47.41 -38.92 -15.27
N ARG A 707 47.69 -39.66 -16.35
CA ARG A 707 46.90 -39.58 -17.59
C ARG A 707 45.44 -39.99 -17.38
N ALA A 708 45.18 -41.10 -16.67
CA ALA A 708 43.82 -41.54 -16.38
C ALA A 708 43.03 -40.49 -15.56
N MET A 709 43.69 -39.83 -14.60
CA MET A 709 43.08 -38.73 -13.85
C MET A 709 42.82 -37.51 -14.74
N GLU A 710 43.78 -37.10 -15.57
CA GLU A 710 43.61 -35.98 -16.52
C GLU A 710 42.46 -36.25 -17.52
N GLU A 711 42.29 -37.49 -17.98
CA GLU A 711 41.20 -37.90 -18.88
C GLU A 711 39.82 -37.82 -18.20
N SER A 712 39.73 -38.22 -16.92
CA SER A 712 38.48 -38.15 -16.15
C SER A 712 37.97 -36.71 -15.91
N VAL A 713 38.88 -35.73 -15.95
CA VAL A 713 38.60 -34.31 -15.70
C VAL A 713 38.09 -33.57 -16.95
N VAL A 714 38.28 -34.12 -18.16
CA VAL A 714 37.90 -33.46 -19.42
C VAL A 714 36.42 -32.99 -19.44
N PRO A 715 35.44 -33.77 -18.97
CA PRO A 715 34.06 -33.30 -18.90
C PRO A 715 33.85 -32.10 -17.99
N ASP A 716 34.58 -31.99 -16.87
CA ASP A 716 34.50 -30.84 -15.96
C ASP A 716 35.03 -29.57 -16.64
N LEU A 717 36.09 -29.68 -17.46
CA LEU A 717 36.61 -28.57 -18.27
C LEU A 717 35.53 -28.03 -19.23
N TRP A 718 34.74 -28.91 -19.83
CA TRP A 718 33.63 -28.50 -20.69
C TRP A 718 32.54 -27.75 -19.91
N ILE A 719 32.20 -28.21 -18.70
CA ILE A 719 31.22 -27.55 -17.82
C ILE A 719 31.71 -26.14 -17.45
N PHE A 720 32.98 -26.01 -17.07
CA PHE A 720 33.63 -24.74 -16.76
C PHE A 720 33.62 -23.78 -17.95
N GLY A 721 34.01 -24.25 -19.13
CA GLY A 721 34.00 -23.46 -20.36
C GLY A 721 32.59 -23.00 -20.76
N CYS A 722 31.59 -23.87 -20.64
CA CYS A 722 30.19 -23.53 -20.93
C CYS A 722 29.63 -22.51 -19.94
N SER A 723 29.99 -22.58 -18.66
CA SER A 723 29.55 -21.63 -17.62
C SER A 723 30.09 -20.22 -17.85
N ILE A 724 31.38 -20.10 -18.20
CA ILE A 724 31.98 -18.81 -18.56
C ILE A 724 31.34 -18.27 -19.83
N LEU A 725 31.17 -19.12 -20.85
CA LEU A 725 30.57 -18.72 -22.12
C LEU A 725 29.13 -18.22 -21.96
N ASP A 726 28.33 -18.88 -21.13
CA ASP A 726 26.96 -18.46 -20.81
C ASP A 726 26.93 -17.07 -20.14
N SER A 727 27.81 -16.87 -19.16
CA SER A 727 27.96 -15.59 -18.45
C SER A 727 28.45 -14.49 -19.40
N LEU A 728 29.42 -14.78 -20.26
CA LEU A 728 30.01 -13.87 -21.23
C LEU A 728 29.00 -13.47 -22.32
N ALA A 729 28.23 -14.43 -22.85
CA ALA A 729 27.18 -14.19 -23.84
C ALA A 729 26.04 -13.33 -23.26
N SER A 730 25.64 -13.60 -22.03
CA SER A 730 24.60 -12.84 -21.31
C SER A 730 24.99 -11.38 -21.07
N SER A 731 26.25 -11.14 -20.68
CA SER A 731 26.75 -9.79 -20.34
C SER A 731 27.15 -8.96 -21.56
N THR A 732 27.78 -9.55 -22.57
CA THR A 732 28.37 -8.81 -23.72
C THR A 732 27.46 -8.72 -24.94
N ARG A 733 26.43 -9.59 -25.02
CA ARG A 733 25.42 -9.65 -26.08
C ARG A 733 26.01 -9.53 -27.49
N GLN A 734 25.87 -8.36 -28.12
CA GLN A 734 26.24 -8.12 -29.51
C GLN A 734 27.76 -8.03 -29.73
N HIS A 735 28.56 -7.78 -28.69
CA HIS A 735 30.02 -7.67 -28.81
C HIS A 735 30.73 -9.02 -29.01
N LEU A 736 30.04 -10.13 -28.74
CA LEU A 736 30.57 -11.48 -28.95
C LEU A 736 30.49 -11.94 -30.42
N ALA A 737 29.70 -11.24 -31.25
CA ALA A 737 29.37 -11.61 -32.64
C ALA A 737 30.52 -12.18 -33.49
N PRO A 738 31.75 -11.62 -33.55
CA PRO A 738 32.81 -12.13 -34.42
C PRO A 738 33.29 -13.53 -34.05
N HIS A 739 33.09 -13.99 -32.81
CA HIS A 739 33.58 -15.29 -32.32
C HIS A 739 32.49 -16.36 -32.17
N ILE A 740 31.20 -16.00 -32.34
CA ILE A 740 30.07 -16.91 -32.13
C ILE A 740 30.12 -18.12 -33.06
N SER A 741 30.51 -17.95 -34.33
CA SER A 741 30.60 -19.06 -35.30
C SER A 741 31.58 -20.14 -34.88
N ARG A 742 32.68 -19.78 -34.20
CA ARG A 742 33.65 -20.72 -33.66
C ARG A 742 33.07 -21.50 -32.47
N PHE A 743 32.43 -20.82 -31.52
CA PHE A 743 31.78 -21.47 -30.38
C PHE A 743 30.66 -22.41 -30.79
N VAL A 744 29.76 -21.97 -31.68
CA VAL A 744 28.64 -22.80 -32.15
C VAL A 744 29.15 -24.05 -32.86
N THR A 745 30.20 -23.95 -33.68
CA THR A 745 30.78 -25.12 -34.35
C THR A 745 31.29 -26.16 -33.35
N VAL A 746 32.04 -25.74 -32.32
CA VAL A 746 32.61 -26.66 -31.32
C VAL A 746 31.51 -27.25 -30.41
N ILE A 747 30.54 -26.44 -29.98
CA ILE A 747 29.43 -26.94 -29.15
C ILE A 747 28.56 -27.92 -29.92
N VAL A 748 28.27 -27.64 -31.18
CA VAL A 748 27.48 -28.54 -32.04
C VAL A 748 28.23 -29.85 -32.30
N TYR A 749 29.55 -29.81 -32.46
CA TYR A 749 30.38 -31.02 -32.56
C TYR A 749 30.23 -31.91 -31.32
N HIS A 750 30.33 -31.35 -30.11
CA HIS A 750 30.14 -32.11 -28.86
C HIS A 750 28.70 -32.63 -28.71
N LEU A 751 27.67 -31.84 -29.04
CA LEU A 751 26.27 -32.26 -28.96
C LEU A 751 25.88 -33.38 -29.95
N GLU A 752 26.62 -33.53 -31.04
CA GLU A 752 26.47 -34.63 -32.00
C GLU A 752 27.06 -35.94 -31.48
N GLN A 753 27.98 -35.90 -30.51
CA GLN A 753 28.54 -37.08 -29.84
C GLN A 753 27.59 -37.64 -28.76
N PRO A 754 27.68 -38.96 -28.43
CA PRO A 754 26.86 -39.57 -27.37
C PRO A 754 27.37 -39.14 -25.98
N LEU A 755 26.74 -38.10 -25.41
CA LEU A 755 27.06 -37.56 -24.08
C LEU A 755 25.97 -37.91 -23.05
N PRO A 756 26.33 -38.15 -21.76
CA PRO A 756 25.36 -38.26 -20.69
C PRO A 756 24.61 -36.93 -20.46
N ALA A 757 23.39 -37.00 -19.93
CA ALA A 757 22.52 -35.84 -19.78
C ALA A 757 23.11 -34.72 -18.89
N SER A 758 23.90 -35.08 -17.88
CA SER A 758 24.63 -34.14 -17.01
C SER A 758 25.59 -33.23 -17.79
N HIS A 759 26.32 -33.77 -18.77
CA HIS A 759 27.28 -33.03 -19.58
C HIS A 759 26.63 -32.35 -20.78
N ARG A 760 25.53 -32.91 -21.29
CA ARG A 760 24.77 -32.32 -22.41
C ARG A 760 24.07 -31.02 -22.02
N LEU A 761 23.61 -30.90 -20.77
CA LEU A 761 22.85 -29.74 -20.29
C LEU A 761 23.61 -28.40 -20.35
N PRO A 762 24.87 -28.29 -19.88
CA PRO A 762 25.68 -27.06 -20.01
C PRO A 762 25.88 -26.61 -21.47
N PHE A 763 26.15 -27.54 -22.38
CA PHE A 763 26.30 -27.25 -23.81
C PHE A 763 25.01 -26.70 -24.43
N LEU A 764 23.86 -27.29 -24.09
CA LEU A 764 22.56 -26.80 -24.53
C LEU A 764 22.26 -25.41 -23.98
N ARG A 765 22.51 -25.17 -22.67
CA ARG A 765 22.35 -23.84 -22.06
C ARG A 765 23.22 -22.78 -22.75
N ALA A 766 24.50 -23.06 -22.96
CA ALA A 766 25.40 -22.15 -23.65
C ALA A 766 24.95 -21.90 -25.11
N LEU A 767 24.49 -22.94 -25.82
CA LEU A 767 23.97 -22.80 -27.17
C LEU A 767 22.69 -21.94 -27.21
N THR A 768 21.75 -22.13 -26.29
CA THR A 768 20.51 -21.34 -26.24
C THR A 768 20.79 -19.88 -25.90
N THR A 769 21.71 -19.59 -24.97
CA THR A 769 22.07 -18.21 -24.61
C THR A 769 22.89 -17.51 -25.69
N LEU A 770 23.76 -18.22 -26.41
CA LEU A 770 24.42 -17.71 -27.61
C LEU A 770 23.40 -17.35 -28.70
N LEU A 771 22.45 -18.25 -28.99
CA LEU A 771 21.44 -18.01 -30.02
C LEU A 771 20.55 -16.81 -29.67
N LYS A 772 20.16 -16.65 -28.39
CA LYS A 772 19.39 -15.49 -27.91
C LYS A 772 20.16 -14.16 -27.98
N SER A 773 21.47 -14.19 -27.74
CA SER A 773 22.31 -12.98 -27.68
C SER A 773 22.87 -12.55 -29.04
N SER A 774 22.80 -13.42 -30.06
CA SER A 774 23.45 -13.26 -31.37
C SER A 774 22.65 -12.49 -32.44
N ARG A 775 23.39 -11.90 -33.39
CA ARG A 775 22.93 -11.55 -34.75
C ARG A 775 22.89 -12.82 -35.61
N PRO A 776 22.15 -12.85 -36.75
CA PRO A 776 22.05 -14.06 -37.56
C PRO A 776 23.41 -14.61 -37.99
N LEU A 777 23.57 -15.93 -37.84
CA LEU A 777 24.78 -16.64 -38.25
C LEU A 777 24.94 -16.54 -39.78
N HIS A 778 26.06 -15.99 -40.25
CA HIS A 778 26.34 -15.82 -41.69
C HIS A 778 26.61 -17.15 -42.44
N HIS A 779 26.82 -18.26 -41.73
CA HIS A 779 27.13 -19.56 -42.34
C HIS A 779 25.84 -20.38 -42.57
N PRO A 780 25.56 -20.87 -43.80
CA PRO A 780 24.27 -21.51 -44.13
C PRO A 780 24.05 -22.85 -43.43
N ILE A 781 25.11 -23.59 -43.13
CA ILE A 781 25.01 -24.97 -42.60
C ILE A 781 24.88 -25.00 -41.06
N LEU A 782 25.48 -24.06 -40.33
CA LEU A 782 25.56 -24.10 -38.86
C LEU A 782 24.18 -24.02 -38.16
N PRO A 783 23.23 -23.17 -38.58
CA PRO A 783 21.89 -23.17 -38.02
C PRO A 783 21.16 -24.51 -38.20
N THR A 784 21.38 -25.20 -39.32
CA THR A 784 20.74 -26.50 -39.59
C THR A 784 21.30 -27.63 -38.74
N ARG A 785 22.60 -27.59 -38.41
CA ARG A 785 23.22 -28.53 -37.47
C ARG A 785 22.83 -28.22 -36.02
N ALA A 786 22.83 -26.95 -35.62
CA ALA A 786 22.39 -26.53 -34.29
C ALA A 786 20.92 -26.91 -34.01
N THR A 787 20.03 -26.71 -34.99
CA THR A 787 18.63 -27.14 -34.86
C THR A 787 18.48 -28.67 -34.80
N LYS A 788 19.30 -29.44 -35.53
CA LYS A 788 19.34 -30.90 -35.41
C LYS A 788 19.77 -31.33 -33.99
N ALA A 789 20.82 -30.70 -33.45
CA ALA A 789 21.32 -30.97 -32.09
C ALA A 789 20.29 -30.63 -30.99
N LEU A 790 19.52 -29.55 -31.16
CA LEU A 790 18.42 -29.15 -30.25
C LEU A 790 17.17 -30.05 -30.37
N LEU A 791 16.91 -30.65 -31.54
CA LEU A 791 15.77 -31.54 -31.73
C LEU A 791 16.03 -32.97 -31.24
N GLN A 792 17.29 -33.41 -31.18
CA GLN A 792 17.65 -34.77 -30.77
C GLN A 792 17.16 -35.15 -29.36
N PRO A 793 17.21 -34.29 -28.32
CA PRO A 793 16.62 -34.62 -27.01
C PRO A 793 15.09 -34.61 -26.99
N LEU A 794 14.45 -33.93 -27.95
CA LEU A 794 13.00 -33.81 -28.04
C LEU A 794 12.33 -35.01 -28.71
N THR A 795 13.10 -35.93 -29.31
CA THR A 795 12.55 -37.16 -29.89
C THR A 795 11.96 -38.08 -28.83
N ALA A 796 12.41 -37.98 -27.57
CA ALA A 796 11.81 -38.70 -26.44
C ALA A 796 10.37 -38.26 -26.13
N LEU A 797 9.99 -37.03 -26.50
CA LEU A 797 8.61 -36.51 -26.35
C LEU A 797 7.70 -36.83 -27.55
N LEU A 798 8.26 -37.34 -28.65
CA LEU A 798 7.50 -37.67 -29.85
C LEU A 798 7.13 -39.16 -29.80
N PRO A 799 5.85 -39.53 -29.99
CA PRO A 799 5.46 -40.94 -30.03
C PRO A 799 6.23 -41.66 -31.14
N SER A 800 6.88 -42.78 -30.81
CA SER A 800 7.49 -43.65 -31.81
C SER A 800 6.36 -44.16 -32.72
N GLN A 801 6.57 -44.10 -34.04
CA GLN A 801 5.57 -44.58 -35.01
C GLN A 801 5.23 -46.07 -34.85
N SER A 802 6.00 -46.83 -34.06
CA SER A 802 5.73 -48.22 -33.72
C SER A 802 4.62 -48.43 -32.68
N ALA A 803 4.28 -47.43 -31.86
CA ALA A 803 3.22 -47.56 -30.85
C ALA A 803 1.80 -47.42 -31.44
N VAL A 804 1.67 -46.88 -32.65
CA VAL A 804 0.37 -46.61 -33.31
C VAL A 804 -0.25 -47.88 -33.93
N GLN A 805 0.54 -48.93 -34.18
CA GLN A 805 0.02 -50.15 -34.82
C GLN A 805 -0.57 -51.18 -33.84
N THR A 806 -0.23 -51.14 -32.56
CA THR A 806 -0.57 -52.24 -31.62
C THR A 806 -1.90 -52.06 -30.88
N GLN A 807 -2.51 -50.87 -30.91
CA GLN A 807 -3.79 -50.61 -30.21
C GLN A 807 -5.05 -50.74 -31.08
N ALA A 808 -4.91 -51.02 -32.38
CA ALA A 808 -6.04 -51.16 -33.31
C ALA A 808 -6.65 -52.58 -33.37
N ALA A 809 -6.14 -53.55 -32.59
CA ALA A 809 -6.50 -54.96 -32.72
C ALA A 809 -7.42 -55.53 -31.62
N SER A 810 -7.87 -54.74 -30.65
CA SER A 810 -8.71 -55.27 -29.55
C SER A 810 -9.85 -54.33 -29.18
N THR A 811 -10.86 -54.21 -30.03
CA THR A 811 -12.26 -53.92 -29.66
C THR A 811 -13.16 -53.91 -30.89
N GLY A 812 -14.01 -54.94 -31.06
CA GLY A 812 -15.14 -54.86 -31.99
C GLY A 812 -15.65 -56.18 -32.57
N THR A 813 -16.47 -56.91 -31.81
CA THR A 813 -17.50 -57.80 -32.37
C THR A 813 -18.86 -57.41 -31.79
N GLY A 814 -19.79 -56.97 -32.64
CA GLY A 814 -21.16 -56.63 -32.26
C GLY A 814 -21.84 -55.73 -33.29
N SER A 815 -22.35 -56.33 -34.37
CA SER A 815 -23.11 -55.68 -35.44
C SER A 815 -24.49 -55.19 -34.99
N GLY A 816 -24.96 -54.05 -35.50
CA GLY A 816 -26.38 -53.68 -35.39
C GLY A 816 -26.74 -52.25 -35.78
N SER A 817 -26.96 -52.03 -37.09
CA SER A 817 -27.94 -51.13 -37.72
C SER A 817 -28.39 -49.83 -37.00
N LYS A 818 -28.09 -48.65 -37.58
CA LYS A 818 -29.09 -47.73 -38.20
C LYS A 818 -28.49 -46.39 -38.67
N SER A 819 -28.65 -46.16 -39.97
CA SER A 819 -28.88 -44.93 -40.73
C SER A 819 -28.49 -43.53 -40.17
N LYS A 820 -27.45 -42.98 -40.81
CA LYS A 820 -27.24 -41.60 -41.30
C LYS A 820 -28.42 -40.61 -41.19
N ARG A 821 -28.34 -39.65 -40.26
CA ARG A 821 -28.57 -38.19 -40.47
C ARG A 821 -28.37 -37.43 -39.15
N ALA A 822 -27.82 -36.21 -39.24
CA ALA A 822 -27.29 -35.36 -38.16
C ALA A 822 -25.92 -35.86 -37.66
N ARG A 823 -24.85 -35.07 -37.57
CA ARG A 823 -24.78 -33.68 -37.11
C ARG A 823 -23.48 -33.06 -37.62
N LYS A 824 -23.60 -31.96 -38.37
CA LYS A 824 -22.52 -30.97 -38.56
C LYS A 824 -22.11 -30.45 -37.17
N ARG A 825 -20.81 -30.27 -36.95
CA ARG A 825 -20.10 -29.68 -35.79
C ARG A 825 -19.64 -30.67 -34.71
N ALA A 826 -18.45 -31.21 -34.91
CA ALA A 826 -17.43 -31.31 -33.88
C ALA A 826 -16.06 -31.33 -34.59
N ARG A 827 -15.41 -30.16 -34.68
CA ARG A 827 -13.96 -30.09 -34.89
C ARG A 827 -13.37 -30.51 -33.55
N THR A 828 -13.18 -31.82 -33.36
CA THR A 828 -12.35 -32.33 -32.28
C THR A 828 -10.92 -31.88 -32.55
N TYR A 829 -10.38 -31.19 -31.56
CA TYR A 829 -9.05 -30.62 -31.54
C TYR A 829 -8.05 -31.79 -31.49
N GLU A 830 -7.17 -31.88 -32.49
CA GLU A 830 -6.14 -32.91 -32.69
C GLU A 830 -4.99 -32.82 -31.66
N GLY A 831 -5.29 -32.37 -30.44
CA GLY A 831 -4.33 -31.99 -29.40
C GLY A 831 -4.38 -32.81 -28.12
N ASP A 832 -5.44 -33.60 -27.89
CA ASP A 832 -5.59 -34.38 -26.65
C ASP A 832 -4.97 -35.79 -26.73
N GLU A 833 -4.68 -36.29 -27.92
CA GLU A 833 -4.09 -37.64 -28.09
C GLU A 833 -2.57 -37.67 -27.84
N VAL A 834 -1.90 -36.50 -27.79
CA VAL A 834 -0.44 -36.42 -27.62
C VAL A 834 0.00 -36.66 -26.17
N PHE A 835 -0.90 -36.50 -25.20
CA PHE A 835 -0.58 -36.58 -23.76
C PHE A 835 -1.23 -37.77 -23.04
N ASN A 836 -1.91 -38.66 -23.77
CA ASN A 836 -2.55 -39.85 -23.18
C ASN A 836 -1.58 -41.04 -22.99
N ILE A 837 -0.29 -40.77 -22.79
CA ILE A 837 0.64 -41.73 -22.18
C ILE A 837 0.61 -41.47 -20.68
N ALA A 838 -0.48 -41.92 -20.04
CA ALA A 838 -0.56 -41.94 -18.59
C ALA A 838 0.50 -42.92 -18.04
N ASN A 839 1.33 -42.40 -17.12
CA ASN A 839 2.16 -43.16 -16.18
C ASN A 839 3.39 -43.92 -16.70
N ALA A 840 4.05 -43.44 -17.77
CA ALA A 840 5.47 -43.72 -17.98
C ALA A 840 6.29 -42.51 -17.51
N VAL A 841 7.35 -42.72 -16.72
CA VAL A 841 8.27 -41.65 -16.33
C VAL A 841 8.95 -41.11 -17.60
N MET A 842 8.44 -40.02 -18.17
CA MET A 842 8.91 -39.41 -19.44
C MET A 842 10.39 -39.00 -19.40
N CYS A 843 10.94 -38.75 -18.22
CA CYS A 843 12.35 -38.46 -17.98
C CYS A 843 12.80 -39.22 -16.73
N PRO A 844 13.69 -40.24 -16.84
CA PRO A 844 14.08 -41.07 -15.70
C PRO A 844 14.89 -40.31 -14.65
N THR A 845 15.60 -39.24 -15.04
CA THR A 845 16.35 -38.37 -14.12
C THR A 845 15.93 -36.90 -14.21
N VAL A 846 16.16 -36.13 -13.14
CA VAL A 846 15.96 -34.67 -13.11
C VAL A 846 16.83 -33.95 -14.16
N ALA A 847 18.00 -34.52 -14.48
CA ALA A 847 18.90 -34.01 -15.51
C ALA A 847 18.30 -34.15 -16.92
N ASP A 848 17.67 -35.28 -17.23
CA ASP A 848 16.98 -35.50 -18.51
C ASP A 848 15.82 -34.52 -18.70
N GLY A 849 15.04 -34.28 -17.64
CA GLY A 849 13.98 -33.28 -17.65
C GLY A 849 14.50 -31.87 -17.92
N ALA A 850 15.63 -31.48 -17.29
CA ALA A 850 16.26 -30.19 -17.53
C ALA A 850 16.81 -30.04 -18.97
N VAL A 851 17.33 -31.12 -19.55
CA VAL A 851 17.82 -31.17 -20.95
C VAL A 851 16.66 -30.94 -21.93
N VAL A 852 15.52 -31.59 -21.71
CA VAL A 852 14.32 -31.43 -22.53
C VAL A 852 13.78 -30.00 -22.44
N LEU A 853 13.66 -29.45 -21.23
CA LEU A 853 13.19 -28.07 -21.02
C LEU A 853 14.10 -27.03 -21.70
N GLN A 854 15.43 -27.19 -21.59
CA GLN A 854 16.36 -26.28 -22.27
C GLN A 854 16.34 -26.44 -23.79
N SER A 855 16.17 -27.65 -24.30
CA SER A 855 16.02 -27.90 -25.74
C SER A 855 14.76 -27.23 -26.30
N LEU A 856 13.64 -27.30 -25.57
CA LEU A 856 12.41 -26.58 -25.90
C LEU A 856 12.60 -25.05 -25.87
N GLU A 857 13.24 -24.54 -24.82
CA GLU A 857 13.54 -23.11 -24.71
C GLU A 857 14.43 -22.61 -25.86
N GLY A 858 15.40 -23.42 -26.30
CA GLY A 858 16.24 -23.14 -27.45
C GLY A 858 15.50 -23.09 -28.78
N VAL A 859 14.51 -23.97 -28.99
CA VAL A 859 13.67 -24.00 -30.20
C VAL A 859 12.66 -22.85 -30.23
N LEU A 860 12.17 -22.44 -29.04
CA LEU A 860 11.20 -21.36 -28.85
C LEU A 860 11.83 -19.96 -28.79
N ALA A 861 13.14 -19.84 -28.58
CA ALA A 861 13.83 -18.56 -28.55
C ALA A 861 13.54 -17.74 -29.83
N PRO A 862 13.22 -16.43 -29.71
CA PRO A 862 12.83 -15.61 -30.85
C PRO A 862 13.97 -15.52 -31.86
N PRO A 863 13.74 -15.84 -33.15
CA PRO A 863 14.78 -15.75 -34.15
C PRO A 863 15.07 -14.27 -34.41
N ALA A 864 16.19 -13.75 -33.91
CA ALA A 864 16.80 -12.56 -34.48
C ALA A 864 17.29 -12.94 -35.90
N ALA A 865 16.39 -12.86 -36.87
CA ALA A 865 16.65 -12.92 -38.30
C ALA A 865 17.32 -14.18 -38.88
N GLN A 866 16.92 -15.40 -38.51
CA GLN A 866 17.29 -16.57 -39.33
C GLN A 866 16.49 -16.58 -40.65
N GLN A 867 17.20 -16.69 -41.77
CA GLN A 867 16.65 -17.02 -43.09
C GLN A 867 15.76 -18.27 -43.02
N PRO A 868 14.73 -18.40 -43.89
CA PRO A 868 13.81 -19.53 -43.87
C PRO A 868 14.56 -20.86 -44.05
N LEU A 869 14.48 -21.72 -43.03
CA LEU A 869 15.00 -23.10 -43.08
C LEU A 869 14.46 -23.85 -44.32
N PRO A 870 15.26 -24.71 -44.98
CA PRO A 870 14.85 -25.47 -46.15
C PRO A 870 13.63 -26.36 -45.88
N LEU A 871 12.72 -26.39 -46.85
CA LEU A 871 11.31 -26.84 -46.77
C LEU A 871 11.07 -28.27 -46.23
N ARG A 872 12.08 -29.15 -46.17
CA ARG A 872 11.91 -30.56 -45.76
C ARG A 872 11.81 -30.80 -44.24
N ARG A 873 12.04 -29.80 -43.38
CA ARG A 873 12.01 -29.96 -41.90
C ARG A 873 10.98 -29.06 -41.17
N ARG A 874 10.04 -28.46 -41.91
CA ARG A 874 8.92 -27.67 -41.34
C ARG A 874 7.88 -28.44 -40.49
N PRO A 875 7.60 -29.75 -40.66
CA PRO A 875 6.48 -30.36 -39.93
C PRO A 875 6.76 -30.57 -38.42
N LEU A 876 8.01 -30.59 -37.99
CA LEU A 876 8.37 -30.78 -36.57
C LEU A 876 8.16 -29.51 -35.73
N ARG A 877 8.41 -28.32 -36.29
CA ARG A 877 8.23 -27.03 -35.58
C ARG A 877 6.75 -26.66 -35.36
N ARG A 878 5.83 -27.23 -36.16
CA ARG A 878 4.37 -27.08 -35.99
C ARG A 878 3.74 -28.12 -35.06
N ARG A 879 4.47 -29.18 -34.68
CA ARG A 879 4.00 -30.25 -33.77
C ARG A 879 4.28 -29.97 -32.28
N ALA A 880 5.05 -28.93 -31.95
CA ALA A 880 5.17 -28.45 -30.56
C ALA A 880 4.03 -27.45 -30.26
N PRO A 881 3.20 -27.68 -29.23
CA PRO A 881 2.00 -26.87 -29.00
C PRO A 881 2.32 -25.48 -28.42
N PRO A 882 1.51 -24.45 -28.70
CA PRO A 882 1.58 -23.13 -28.07
C PRO A 882 0.94 -23.09 -26.66
N ALA A 883 1.00 -24.20 -25.91
CA ALA A 883 0.24 -24.41 -24.68
C ALA A 883 1.13 -24.71 -23.46
N LEU A 884 2.12 -23.86 -23.21
CA LEU A 884 2.82 -23.78 -21.92
C LEU A 884 2.99 -22.30 -21.52
N HIS A 885 1.87 -21.57 -21.51
CA HIS A 885 1.72 -20.45 -20.58
C HIS A 885 1.12 -21.02 -19.29
N PRO A 886 1.74 -20.83 -18.11
CA PRO A 886 1.11 -21.28 -16.88
C PRO A 886 -0.19 -20.50 -16.65
N PRO A 887 -1.31 -21.16 -16.31
CA PRO A 887 -2.47 -20.45 -15.79
C PRO A 887 -2.13 -19.95 -14.38
N LEU A 888 -2.12 -18.63 -14.22
CA LEU A 888 -2.14 -17.98 -12.90
C LEU A 888 -3.45 -18.34 -12.21
N ALA A 889 -3.42 -19.42 -11.41
CA ALA A 889 -4.47 -19.75 -10.45
C ALA A 889 -4.32 -18.85 -9.22
N ALA A 890 -5.40 -18.13 -8.92
CA ALA A 890 -5.54 -17.31 -7.73
C ALA A 890 -5.82 -18.19 -6.51
N ALA A 891 -4.96 -18.08 -5.48
CA ALA A 891 -5.30 -18.33 -4.08
C ALA A 891 -4.63 -17.25 -3.21
N PRO A 892 -5.22 -16.88 -2.05
CA PRO A 892 -5.07 -15.55 -1.48
C PRO A 892 -3.88 -15.46 -0.53
N HIS A 893 -2.91 -14.58 -0.81
CA HIS A 893 -2.00 -14.08 0.21
C HIS A 893 -1.63 -12.60 0.00
N ALA A 894 -1.95 -11.85 1.06
CA ALA A 894 -1.40 -10.57 1.54
C ALA A 894 -0.54 -9.70 0.60
N ARG A 895 -1.05 -8.49 0.31
CA ARG A 895 -0.29 -7.34 -0.19
C ARG A 895 0.71 -6.84 0.86
N ALA A 896 1.99 -6.79 0.50
CA ALA A 896 2.95 -5.81 1.00
C ALA A 896 3.64 -5.16 -0.20
N GLY A 897 3.47 -3.83 -0.33
CA GLY A 897 3.92 -3.06 -1.48
C GLY A 897 5.40 -2.70 -1.42
N LEU A 898 6.05 -2.73 -2.59
CA LEU A 898 7.22 -1.91 -2.88
C LEU A 898 7.09 -1.36 -4.30
N ALA A 899 7.11 -0.03 -4.35
CA ALA A 899 6.90 0.80 -5.51
C ALA A 899 8.06 0.67 -6.51
N ARG A 900 7.72 0.61 -7.81
CA ARG A 900 8.65 0.97 -8.89
C ARG A 900 8.55 2.48 -9.17
N PRO A 901 9.66 3.16 -9.49
CA PRO A 901 9.69 4.57 -9.81
C PRO A 901 9.08 4.83 -11.20
N GLY A 902 8.30 5.90 -11.30
CA GLY A 902 7.64 6.33 -12.53
C GLY A 902 8.64 6.85 -13.57
N ALA A 903 8.63 6.22 -14.75
CA ALA A 903 9.20 6.81 -15.95
C ALA A 903 8.22 7.86 -16.51
N VAL A 904 8.49 9.13 -16.20
CA VAL A 904 7.77 10.26 -16.80
C VAL A 904 8.27 10.46 -18.23
N ARG A 905 7.40 10.10 -19.16
CA ARG A 905 7.50 10.40 -20.60
C ARG A 905 7.30 11.90 -20.79
N GLN A 906 8.39 12.68 -20.82
CA GLN A 906 8.32 14.11 -21.17
C GLN A 906 8.15 14.26 -22.69
N THR A 907 6.98 14.76 -23.06
CA THR A 907 6.65 15.29 -24.38
C THR A 907 7.41 16.60 -24.61
N ARG A 908 8.14 16.67 -25.73
CA ARG A 908 8.71 17.90 -26.28
C ARG A 908 7.61 18.94 -26.49
N ARG A 909 7.75 20.12 -25.88
CA ARG A 909 7.18 21.37 -26.39
C ARG A 909 8.27 22.45 -26.41
N ARG A 910 8.42 23.04 -27.60
CA ARG A 910 9.30 24.17 -27.94
C ARG A 910 8.73 25.48 -27.35
N GLY A 911 9.63 26.40 -27.04
CA GLY A 911 9.41 27.81 -26.67
C GLY A 911 10.64 28.28 -25.89
N ALA A 912 11.71 28.78 -26.50
CA ALA A 912 11.88 30.10 -27.13
C ALA A 912 11.65 31.25 -26.13
N GLU A 913 12.71 31.67 -25.44
CA GLU A 913 12.92 33.03 -24.89
C GLU A 913 14.40 33.11 -24.42
N ARG A 914 15.29 33.66 -25.26
CA ARG A 914 15.75 35.06 -25.39
C ARG A 914 16.76 35.48 -24.30
N VAL A 915 17.95 35.76 -24.83
CA VAL A 915 19.16 36.27 -24.20
C VAL A 915 19.04 37.78 -23.92
N SER A 916 19.51 38.22 -22.74
CA SER A 916 20.14 39.54 -22.49
C SER A 916 20.76 39.50 -21.08
N ARG A 917 22.09 39.39 -20.91
CA ARG A 917 23.12 40.45 -20.91
C ARG A 917 22.92 41.56 -19.87
N GLY A 918 24.01 41.80 -19.11
CA GLY A 918 24.27 42.95 -18.22
C GLY A 918 24.06 42.58 -16.74
N GLY A 919 24.99 42.76 -15.82
CA GLY A 919 26.22 43.55 -15.77
C GLY A 919 26.32 44.22 -14.39
N GLY A 920 27.50 44.23 -13.77
CA GLY A 920 27.83 44.93 -12.51
C GLY A 920 27.40 44.16 -11.25
N GLY A 921 28.18 44.01 -10.20
CA GLY A 921 29.31 44.81 -9.73
C GLY A 921 29.04 45.22 -8.28
N HIS A 922 30.07 45.11 -7.43
CA HIS A 922 30.20 45.63 -6.06
C HIS A 922 29.60 44.87 -4.85
N ASP A 923 30.54 44.30 -4.10
CA ASP A 923 30.94 44.65 -2.73
C ASP A 923 30.07 44.38 -1.49
N GLU A 924 30.80 43.77 -0.55
CA GLU A 924 30.88 44.02 0.89
C GLU A 924 29.75 43.62 1.87
N ARG A 925 30.16 42.68 2.73
CA ARG A 925 30.18 42.71 4.22
C ARG A 925 28.92 43.09 5.02
N ALA A 926 28.65 42.17 5.95
CA ALA A 926 28.22 42.35 7.35
C ALA A 926 26.75 42.75 7.62
N GLY A 927 26.12 41.94 8.48
CA GLY A 927 24.78 42.12 9.04
C GLY A 927 24.17 40.81 9.48
#